data_AF-A0A1V9YGC4-F1
#
_entry.id   AF-A0A1V9YGC4-F1
#
_cell.length_a   1.000
_cell.length_b   1.000
_cell.length_c   1.000
_cell.angle_alpha   90.00
_cell.angle_beta   90.00
_cell.angle_gamma   90.00
#
_symmetry.space_group_name_H-M   'P 1'
#
loop_
_entity.id
_entity.type
_entity.pdbx_description
1 polymer ?
#
loop_
_entity_poly.entity_id
_entity_poly.type
_entity_poly.pdbx_seq_one_letter_code
_entity_poly.pdbx_strand_id
1 'polypeptide(L)'
;MADAFEFEDTTEDAAPTYSWKRSDGTVRAPEGDVDDVEDNNRDEEEVPIVSMVDDLPLFADEANKTLHAQIRAKEKRSHVVKNEILETTSRYSIMDEHLKNVKQELINTQSLHNSKLKEITTEEHLRQVSDREAGRVKQELRKLDTIYNDVENKLNAIQNFLFKGNEDMDNFKMQMNWNQDELEQWALAAKQKEDDNLALERYTRADDARIKELSLEIEKLTKALQAQKQLVENEATETQAKQIELDKTAEEFRAMHAERQQLVKQWQDTIEAMKRRDTEIGAASEEFAAKRAIVEEKKDELAEHKHRLKLQEQDNNELSVKIQAKERLQSKLRLDLQAANARYQEFRDQVEILKNQLMSAVTHLNQQRAYNANKRAHLERVTDDVEATRTRYKTTKKILDATLNSTVDAETMAKNAEADLNAMEAESQRFDKEVALLKDQMFRRSQTLFNLRQAEATLIAEISGSAAASRNLSAKIKLLEQSALRQQELVYNGEFQIQQMERKVSRASGERTADETKAMKAEIEGLQAEYDAAQAQFAMLQTQCKKLSDERSATERAKRALLATREEITAKIAEHELANASTESSLKALWRDKEELLVQHDLQKLEVKRLKDFLNTRADQVLTLENREFQLKKSMEERKKEIGVHREVQRAQLKAAEDERHKISVEHADRELHIKKLQAKFETLCKTSPFGNTDQDGQERSQAYFVIKAAQRREELQRQGDDLDDKIRVAEKEVRALTKTLAHLEGRNTEYRKSFHRADMVGEEAVKMNQLEDQVKTAEDTLFKRKKELQRLEMEMEAEQHRIAELETQARHFKDHNENLHAAQTQVLKELDAEKDKGLKATKRLDRLVRDHRTARGVPDGEKSIEEHVLDLCHAKELNHSLLYTLGQLAQEFPELSDPLHEGVKAHNLHIPALPPGAAPLAGARKKGGSATDSRPPSARSDRSDASSKSSASSSASRGQPRRAVAVSKVQIGL
;
A
#
# COMPACT_ATOMS: atom_id res chain seq x y z
N MET A 1 -61.42 -55.06 22.07
CA MET A 1 -60.36 -55.81 22.74
C MET A 1 -60.68 -55.71 24.23
N ALA A 2 -61.51 -56.60 24.80
CA ALA A 2 -61.44 -58.08 24.75
C ALA A 2 -60.19 -58.55 25.52
N ASP A 3 -60.23 -59.38 26.56
CA ASP A 3 -61.29 -60.23 27.18
C ASP A 3 -60.90 -60.47 28.65
N ALA A 4 -61.63 -61.10 29.59
CA ALA A 4 -63.03 -61.46 29.87
C ALA A 4 -62.98 -62.42 31.11
N PHE A 5 -64.09 -63.06 31.47
CA PHE A 5 -64.30 -64.03 32.58
C PHE A 5 -64.39 -63.39 33.99
N GLU A 6 -65.59 -63.17 34.56
CA GLU A 6 -66.65 -64.11 35.04
C GLU A 6 -66.31 -64.73 36.40
N PHE A 7 -67.25 -65.12 37.29
CA PHE A 7 -68.59 -64.74 37.78
C PHE A 7 -68.96 -65.86 38.80
N GLU A 8 -70.11 -65.77 39.50
CA GLU A 8 -70.59 -66.71 40.54
C GLU A 8 -69.81 -66.62 41.87
N ASP A 9 -70.34 -66.25 43.03
CA ASP A 9 -71.71 -66.03 43.58
C ASP A 9 -72.48 -67.25 44.14
N THR A 10 -73.07 -67.02 45.31
CA THR A 10 -74.11 -67.77 46.06
C THR A 10 -73.77 -68.95 47.00
N THR A 11 -74.57 -68.97 48.08
CA THR A 11 -74.81 -70.02 49.10
C THR A 11 -73.70 -70.28 50.13
N GLU A 12 -73.99 -70.61 51.40
CA GLU A 12 -75.04 -70.31 52.39
C GLU A 12 -74.69 -71.19 53.62
N ASP A 13 -75.12 -70.77 54.80
CA ASP A 13 -75.30 -71.57 56.02
C ASP A 13 -74.14 -72.20 56.84
N ALA A 14 -74.32 -72.01 58.16
CA ALA A 14 -73.96 -72.86 59.28
C ALA A 14 -72.47 -73.10 59.66
N ALA A 15 -72.07 -72.40 60.72
CA ALA A 15 -71.14 -72.92 61.75
C ALA A 15 -71.68 -74.25 62.33
N PRO A 16 -70.85 -75.18 62.90
CA PRO A 16 -69.92 -74.85 63.99
C PRO A 16 -68.64 -75.74 64.16
N THR A 17 -67.99 -75.55 65.31
CA THR A 17 -67.11 -76.52 66.05
C THR A 17 -65.70 -76.83 65.53
N TYR A 18 -64.76 -76.01 66.02
CA TYR A 18 -63.49 -76.37 66.68
C TYR A 18 -62.99 -77.83 66.63
N SER A 19 -61.76 -78.05 66.17
CA SER A 19 -60.84 -79.03 66.79
C SER A 19 -59.38 -78.62 66.61
N TRP A 20 -58.57 -78.82 67.66
CA TRP A 20 -57.11 -78.62 67.61
C TRP A 20 -56.39 -79.93 67.24
N LYS A 21 -55.32 -79.82 66.46
CA LYS A 21 -54.16 -80.73 66.57
C LYS A 21 -52.88 -79.92 66.57
N ARG A 22 -52.05 -80.12 67.60
CA ARG A 22 -50.64 -79.72 67.60
C ARG A 22 -49.84 -80.82 66.89
N SER A 23 -48.80 -80.41 66.17
CA SER A 23 -47.83 -81.30 65.52
C SER A 23 -46.41 -80.89 65.88
N ASP A 24 -46.09 -81.00 67.17
CA ASP A 24 -44.73 -81.21 67.68
C ASP A 24 -44.87 -82.27 68.77
N GLY A 25 -44.10 -83.34 68.66
CA GLY A 25 -44.02 -84.36 69.67
C GLY A 25 -42.58 -84.80 69.85
N THR A 26 -41.92 -84.31 70.90
CA THR A 26 -40.87 -85.08 71.58
C THR A 26 -40.77 -84.73 73.06
N VAL A 27 -40.20 -85.66 73.84
CA VAL A 27 -40.17 -85.67 75.30
C VAL A 27 -38.73 -85.65 75.80
N ARG A 28 -38.42 -84.80 76.80
CA ARG A 28 -37.50 -85.18 77.89
C ARG A 28 -37.68 -84.30 79.14
N ALA A 29 -37.77 -84.95 80.30
CA ALA A 29 -37.70 -84.38 81.65
C ALA A 29 -36.39 -84.93 82.33
N PRO A 30 -36.20 -84.95 83.68
CA PRO A 30 -36.80 -84.19 84.80
C PRO A 30 -35.75 -83.65 85.82
N GLU A 31 -36.22 -83.02 86.91
CA GLU A 31 -35.76 -83.03 88.34
C GLU A 31 -36.58 -81.89 89.03
N GLY A 32 -37.29 -82.02 90.17
CA GLY A 32 -36.97 -82.58 91.51
C GLY A 32 -36.68 -81.38 92.45
N ASP A 33 -37.36 -81.06 93.57
CA ASP A 33 -38.26 -81.78 94.51
C ASP A 33 -39.45 -80.86 95.00
N VAL A 34 -40.66 -81.33 95.38
CA VAL A 34 -41.22 -81.77 96.72
C VAL A 34 -41.16 -80.64 97.82
N ASP A 35 -42.13 -80.31 98.71
CA ASP A 35 -43.40 -80.86 99.29
C ASP A 35 -44.64 -79.93 99.02
N ASP A 36 -45.96 -80.28 99.07
CA ASP A 36 -46.84 -80.94 100.09
C ASP A 36 -47.12 -80.04 101.35
N VAL A 37 -48.33 -79.82 101.94
CA VAL A 37 -49.62 -80.57 102.12
C VAL A 37 -50.86 -79.64 102.38
N GLU A 38 -52.06 -80.13 101.99
CA GLU A 38 -53.50 -79.99 102.47
C GLU A 38 -53.85 -79.09 103.69
N ASP A 39 -54.96 -78.32 103.76
CA ASP A 39 -56.43 -78.58 103.70
C ASP A 39 -57.08 -79.29 104.92
N ASN A 40 -57.99 -78.59 105.65
CA ASN A 40 -59.35 -79.10 105.93
C ASN A 40 -60.30 -78.12 106.66
N ASN A 41 -61.60 -78.29 106.38
CA ASN A 41 -62.74 -77.76 107.15
C ASN A 41 -63.04 -78.62 108.40
N ARG A 42 -63.82 -78.08 109.35
CA ARG A 42 -64.88 -78.84 110.05
C ARG A 42 -65.89 -77.96 110.79
N ASP A 43 -67.16 -78.28 110.61
CA ASP A 43 -68.29 -77.79 111.41
C ASP A 43 -68.37 -78.55 112.75
N GLU A 44 -68.80 -77.89 113.83
CA GLU A 44 -69.38 -78.54 115.03
C GLU A 44 -70.55 -77.70 115.60
N GLU A 45 -71.41 -78.38 116.38
CA GLU A 45 -72.85 -78.08 116.52
C GLU A 45 -73.26 -77.21 117.72
N GLU A 46 -74.54 -76.81 117.76
CA GLU A 46 -75.15 -76.00 118.81
C GLU A 46 -75.20 -76.70 120.19
N VAL A 47 -74.93 -75.94 121.26
CA VAL A 47 -75.37 -76.27 122.62
C VAL A 47 -76.29 -75.15 123.15
N PRO A 48 -77.59 -75.40 123.36
CA PRO A 48 -78.54 -74.36 123.75
C PRO A 48 -78.47 -74.05 125.25
N ILE A 49 -77.89 -72.89 125.60
CA ILE A 49 -77.95 -72.35 126.97
C ILE A 49 -79.33 -71.74 127.22
N VAL A 50 -80.23 -72.51 127.82
CA VAL A 50 -81.43 -72.00 128.48
C VAL A 50 -81.16 -71.93 129.98
N SER A 51 -81.03 -70.72 130.56
CA SER A 51 -80.94 -70.56 132.01
C SER A 51 -81.45 -69.20 132.54
N MET A 52 -82.71 -69.19 132.95
CA MET A 52 -83.18 -68.59 134.21
C MET A 52 -83.04 -67.06 134.46
N VAL A 53 -83.40 -66.19 133.49
CA VAL A 53 -83.62 -64.74 133.77
C VAL A 53 -84.98 -64.20 133.26
N ASP A 54 -85.69 -64.93 132.40
CA ASP A 54 -86.84 -64.41 131.64
C ASP A 54 -88.24 -64.61 132.27
N ASP A 55 -88.35 -65.14 133.49
CA ASP A 55 -89.65 -65.31 134.15
C ASP A 55 -90.11 -64.00 134.81
N LEU A 56 -91.25 -63.47 134.33
CA LEU A 56 -91.92 -62.31 134.88
C LEU A 56 -92.22 -62.51 136.39
N PRO A 57 -91.93 -61.53 137.27
CA PRO A 57 -92.13 -61.68 138.71
C PRO A 57 -93.54 -62.15 139.08
N LEU A 58 -93.67 -62.94 140.15
CA LEU A 58 -94.92 -63.58 140.58
C LEU A 58 -96.10 -62.62 140.91
N PHE A 59 -95.87 -61.31 140.91
CA PHE A 59 -96.91 -60.28 141.06
C PHE A 59 -97.28 -59.56 139.74
N ALA A 60 -96.76 -59.99 138.58
CA ALA A 60 -96.99 -59.32 137.31
C ALA A 60 -98.36 -59.67 136.68
N ASP A 61 -99.14 -58.62 136.38
CA ASP A 61 -100.51 -58.70 135.84
C ASP A 61 -100.61 -59.42 134.48
N GLU A 62 -101.76 -60.06 134.20
CA GLU A 62 -102.01 -60.84 132.97
C GLU A 62 -101.74 -60.07 131.66
N ALA A 63 -102.02 -58.77 131.65
CA ALA A 63 -101.74 -57.91 130.50
C ALA A 63 -100.26 -57.96 130.07
N ASN A 64 -99.33 -58.03 131.02
CA ASN A 64 -97.90 -58.07 130.73
C ASN A 64 -97.45 -59.44 130.21
N LYS A 65 -98.07 -60.53 130.69
CA LYS A 65 -97.80 -61.90 130.21
C LYS A 65 -98.26 -62.10 128.75
N THR A 66 -99.44 -61.59 128.39
CA THR A 66 -99.94 -61.66 127.00
C THR A 66 -99.09 -60.80 126.05
N LEU A 67 -98.61 -59.63 126.49
CA LEU A 67 -97.72 -58.79 125.69
C LEU A 67 -96.38 -59.49 125.41
N HIS A 68 -95.81 -60.17 126.39
CA HIS A 68 -94.56 -60.93 126.23
C HIS A 68 -94.68 -62.03 125.16
N ALA A 69 -95.79 -62.77 125.15
CA ALA A 69 -96.06 -63.80 124.13
C ALA A 69 -96.15 -63.20 122.70
N GLN A 70 -96.74 -62.01 122.54
CA GLN A 70 -96.79 -61.32 121.25
C GLN A 70 -95.41 -60.84 120.77
N ILE A 71 -94.53 -60.44 121.69
CA ILE A 71 -93.14 -60.05 121.36
C ILE A 71 -92.39 -61.26 120.78
N ARG A 72 -92.44 -62.43 121.43
CA ARG A 72 -91.78 -63.67 120.96
C ARG A 72 -92.27 -64.10 119.57
N ALA A 73 -93.56 -63.95 119.27
CA ALA A 73 -94.11 -64.24 117.94
C ALA A 73 -93.56 -63.29 116.86
N LYS A 74 -93.35 -62.00 117.19
CA LYS A 74 -92.75 -61.00 116.29
C LYS A 74 -91.24 -61.23 116.09
N GLU A 75 -90.51 -61.63 117.14
CA GLU A 75 -89.10 -62.00 117.05
C GLU A 75 -88.86 -63.14 116.05
N LYS A 76 -89.65 -64.22 116.14
CA LYS A 76 -89.51 -65.36 115.22
C LYS A 76 -89.77 -64.96 113.75
N ARG A 77 -90.73 -64.05 113.51
CA ARG A 77 -91.01 -63.52 112.15
C ARG A 77 -89.91 -62.58 111.65
N SER A 78 -89.28 -61.82 112.54
CA SER A 78 -88.11 -60.97 112.23
C SER A 78 -86.92 -61.81 111.75
N HIS A 79 -86.69 -62.99 112.33
CA HIS A 79 -85.62 -63.89 111.89
C HIS A 79 -85.80 -64.42 110.46
N VAL A 80 -87.01 -64.83 110.07
CA VAL A 80 -87.27 -65.31 108.70
C VAL A 80 -87.01 -64.20 107.67
N VAL A 81 -87.53 -63.00 107.92
CA VAL A 81 -87.33 -61.84 107.04
C VAL A 81 -85.86 -61.43 106.95
N LYS A 82 -85.07 -61.56 108.03
CA LYS A 82 -83.61 -61.34 107.98
C LYS A 82 -82.92 -62.28 107.01
N ASN A 83 -83.30 -63.57 106.97
CA ASN A 83 -82.65 -64.54 106.07
C ASN A 83 -82.98 -64.23 104.60
N GLU A 84 -84.23 -63.90 104.28
CA GLU A 84 -84.64 -63.47 102.92
C GLU A 84 -83.90 -62.19 102.48
N ILE A 85 -83.68 -61.24 103.41
CA ILE A 85 -82.87 -60.04 103.16
C ILE A 85 -81.40 -60.41 102.91
N LEU A 86 -80.81 -61.36 103.64
CA LEU A 86 -79.42 -61.78 103.43
C LEU A 86 -79.22 -62.43 102.05
N GLU A 87 -80.10 -63.33 101.62
CA GLU A 87 -80.03 -63.96 100.28
C GLU A 87 -80.15 -62.92 99.16
N THR A 88 -81.12 -62.00 99.27
CA THR A 88 -81.30 -60.93 98.27
C THR A 88 -80.14 -59.94 98.25
N THR A 89 -79.54 -59.64 99.41
CA THR A 89 -78.33 -58.80 99.51
C THR A 89 -77.11 -59.49 98.89
N SER A 90 -76.93 -60.80 99.13
CA SER A 90 -75.86 -61.59 98.51
C SER A 90 -75.98 -61.60 96.98
N ARG A 91 -77.18 -61.86 96.45
CA ARG A 91 -77.44 -61.80 95.00
C ARG A 91 -77.18 -60.40 94.41
N TYR A 92 -77.56 -59.35 95.13
CA TYR A 92 -77.28 -57.97 94.71
C TYR A 92 -75.77 -57.70 94.64
N SER A 93 -74.99 -58.16 95.63
CA SER A 93 -73.52 -58.04 95.64
C SER A 93 -72.88 -58.65 94.40
N ILE A 94 -73.26 -59.89 94.05
CA ILE A 94 -72.74 -60.60 92.85
C ILE A 94 -73.10 -59.84 91.57
N MET A 95 -74.32 -59.29 91.48
CA MET A 95 -74.74 -58.51 90.31
C MET A 95 -74.01 -57.17 90.20
N ASP A 96 -73.69 -56.50 91.32
CA ASP A 96 -72.91 -55.26 91.34
C ASP A 96 -71.44 -55.50 90.98
N GLU A 97 -70.84 -56.61 91.43
CA GLU A 97 -69.50 -57.05 90.99
C GLU A 97 -69.45 -57.35 89.49
N HIS A 98 -70.42 -58.12 88.96
CA HIS A 98 -70.49 -58.35 87.52
C HIS A 98 -70.66 -57.04 86.74
N LEU A 99 -71.47 -56.10 87.24
CA LEU A 99 -71.67 -54.79 86.63
C LEU A 99 -70.42 -53.90 86.70
N LYS A 100 -69.59 -54.01 87.75
CA LYS A 100 -68.25 -53.40 87.81
C LYS A 100 -67.32 -54.00 86.74
N ASN A 101 -67.30 -55.32 86.57
CA ASN A 101 -66.49 -55.99 85.56
C ASN A 101 -66.89 -55.58 84.13
N VAL A 102 -68.19 -55.53 83.83
CA VAL A 102 -68.69 -55.06 82.52
C VAL A 102 -68.34 -53.58 82.28
N LYS A 103 -68.40 -52.72 83.31
CA LYS A 103 -67.93 -51.33 83.21
C LYS A 103 -66.42 -51.26 82.94
N GLN A 104 -65.63 -52.11 83.57
CA GLN A 104 -64.19 -52.15 83.35
C GLN A 104 -63.86 -52.56 81.90
N GLU A 105 -64.53 -53.57 81.35
CA GLU A 105 -64.33 -53.97 79.94
C GLU A 105 -64.81 -52.89 78.94
N LEU A 106 -65.87 -52.15 79.27
CA LEU A 106 -66.28 -50.99 78.48
C LEU A 106 -65.22 -49.87 78.50
N ILE A 107 -64.57 -49.63 79.65
CA ILE A 107 -63.45 -48.67 79.76
C ILE A 107 -62.22 -49.18 78.98
N ASN A 108 -61.90 -50.48 79.08
CA ASN A 108 -60.78 -51.10 78.35
C ASN A 108 -60.96 -50.97 76.83
N THR A 109 -62.15 -51.32 76.32
CA THR A 109 -62.48 -51.22 74.89
C THR A 109 -62.54 -49.77 74.40
N GLN A 110 -63.05 -48.83 75.21
CA GLN A 110 -63.02 -47.39 74.89
C GLN A 110 -61.58 -46.85 74.84
N SER A 111 -60.71 -47.31 75.75
CA SER A 111 -59.27 -46.95 75.74
C SER A 111 -58.55 -47.46 74.49
N LEU A 112 -58.84 -48.70 74.08
CA LEU A 112 -58.31 -49.28 72.84
C LEU A 112 -58.78 -48.51 71.60
N HIS A 113 -60.08 -48.17 71.53
CA HIS A 113 -60.65 -47.38 70.44
C HIS A 113 -60.02 -45.97 70.36
N ASN A 114 -59.86 -45.29 71.50
CA ASN A 114 -59.19 -43.99 71.57
C ASN A 114 -57.72 -44.07 71.14
N SER A 115 -57.03 -45.18 71.43
CA SER A 115 -55.67 -45.43 70.95
C SER A 115 -55.62 -45.61 69.43
N LYS A 116 -56.57 -46.36 68.84
CA LYS A 116 -56.69 -46.48 67.38
C LYS A 116 -57.06 -45.17 66.68
N LEU A 117 -57.91 -44.33 67.28
CA LEU A 117 -58.16 -42.98 66.74
C LEU A 117 -56.89 -42.12 66.75
N LYS A 118 -56.05 -42.21 67.79
CA LYS A 118 -54.75 -41.52 67.82
C LYS A 118 -53.81 -42.03 66.72
N GLU A 119 -53.69 -43.35 66.56
CA GLU A 119 -52.90 -43.95 65.46
C GLU A 119 -53.34 -43.40 64.09
N ILE A 120 -54.64 -43.41 63.79
CA ILE A 120 -55.19 -42.86 62.54
C ILE A 120 -54.79 -41.38 62.37
N THR A 121 -54.92 -40.54 63.41
CA THR A 121 -54.49 -39.13 63.30
C THR A 121 -52.98 -38.96 63.07
N THR A 122 -52.15 -39.88 63.58
CA THR A 122 -50.72 -39.87 63.29
C THR A 122 -50.40 -40.32 61.87
N GLU A 123 -51.10 -41.31 61.33
CA GLU A 123 -50.98 -41.74 59.93
C GLU A 123 -51.43 -40.63 58.96
N GLU A 124 -52.55 -39.96 59.24
CA GLU A 124 -53.01 -38.80 58.47
C GLU A 124 -51.98 -37.67 58.49
N HIS A 125 -51.38 -37.38 59.65
CA HIS A 125 -50.32 -36.39 59.77
C HIS A 125 -49.07 -36.78 58.94
N LEU A 126 -48.60 -38.03 59.05
CA LEU A 126 -47.47 -38.55 58.27
C LEU A 126 -47.73 -38.48 56.77
N ARG A 127 -48.94 -38.85 56.32
CA ARG A 127 -49.36 -38.71 54.92
C ARG A 127 -49.30 -37.25 54.46
N GLN A 128 -49.82 -36.30 55.24
CA GLN A 128 -49.75 -34.89 54.89
C GLN A 128 -48.31 -34.34 54.86
N VAL A 129 -47.40 -34.86 55.69
CA VAL A 129 -45.97 -34.52 55.61
C VAL A 129 -45.38 -35.05 54.30
N SER A 130 -45.62 -36.32 53.96
CA SER A 130 -45.19 -36.92 52.69
C SER A 130 -45.73 -36.17 51.46
N ASP A 131 -47.00 -35.76 51.47
CA ASP A 131 -47.60 -34.97 50.37
C ASP A 131 -46.94 -33.58 50.24
N ARG A 132 -46.58 -32.93 51.36
CA ARG A 132 -45.83 -31.66 51.37
C ARG A 132 -44.40 -31.83 50.86
N GLU A 133 -43.71 -32.89 51.24
CA GLU A 133 -42.37 -33.22 50.75
C GLU A 133 -42.39 -33.54 49.26
N ALA A 134 -43.32 -34.37 48.78
CA ALA A 134 -43.51 -34.63 47.36
C ALA A 134 -43.85 -33.34 46.57
N GLY A 135 -44.65 -32.44 47.16
CA GLY A 135 -44.90 -31.11 46.62
C GLY A 135 -43.65 -30.25 46.51
N ARG A 136 -42.80 -30.26 47.55
CA ARG A 136 -41.51 -29.56 47.57
C ARG A 136 -40.54 -30.10 46.53
N VAL A 137 -40.37 -31.42 46.45
CA VAL A 137 -39.51 -32.09 45.46
C VAL A 137 -39.96 -31.75 44.04
N LYS A 138 -41.28 -31.73 43.75
CA LYS A 138 -41.82 -31.28 42.46
C LYS A 138 -41.48 -29.82 42.14
N GLN A 139 -41.44 -28.92 43.13
CA GLN A 139 -41.02 -27.53 42.94
C GLN A 139 -39.51 -27.40 42.73
N GLU A 140 -38.70 -28.19 43.44
CA GLU A 140 -37.24 -28.22 43.26
C GLU A 140 -36.86 -28.81 41.89
N LEU A 141 -37.55 -29.86 41.44
CA LEU A 141 -37.38 -30.44 40.11
C LEU A 141 -37.73 -29.45 38.99
N ARG A 142 -38.83 -28.68 39.12
CA ARG A 142 -39.14 -27.58 38.18
C ARG A 142 -38.08 -26.48 38.15
N LYS A 143 -37.47 -26.14 39.30
CA LYS A 143 -36.36 -25.17 39.36
C LYS A 143 -35.11 -25.72 38.65
N LEU A 144 -34.78 -27.00 38.89
CA LEU A 144 -33.66 -27.67 38.22
C LEU A 144 -33.89 -27.74 36.70
N ASP A 145 -35.12 -28.03 36.26
CA ASP A 145 -35.50 -28.01 34.84
C ASP A 145 -35.32 -26.61 34.21
N THR A 146 -35.78 -25.53 34.88
CA THR A 146 -35.49 -24.16 34.38
C THR A 146 -33.98 -23.86 34.31
N ILE A 147 -33.19 -24.34 35.27
CA ILE A 147 -31.72 -24.15 35.27
C ILE A 147 -31.06 -24.99 34.17
N TYR A 148 -31.56 -26.20 33.91
CA TYR A 148 -31.10 -27.08 32.83
C TYR A 148 -31.31 -26.40 31.48
N ASN A 149 -32.53 -25.93 31.19
CA ASN A 149 -32.85 -25.20 29.97
C ASN A 149 -32.01 -23.90 29.83
N ASP A 150 -31.76 -23.17 30.92
CA ASP A 150 -30.85 -22.01 30.94
C ASP A 150 -29.38 -22.37 30.63
N VAL A 151 -28.92 -23.56 31.04
CA VAL A 151 -27.58 -24.07 30.76
C VAL A 151 -27.48 -24.57 29.32
N GLU A 152 -28.51 -25.26 28.81
CA GLU A 152 -28.60 -25.71 27.41
C GLU A 152 -28.62 -24.51 26.45
N ASN A 153 -29.41 -23.48 26.74
CA ASN A 153 -29.40 -22.22 25.96
C ASN A 153 -28.01 -21.53 25.97
N LYS A 154 -27.30 -21.56 27.11
CA LYS A 154 -25.92 -21.04 27.19
C LYS A 154 -24.93 -21.93 26.42
N LEU A 155 -25.10 -23.24 26.45
CA LEU A 155 -24.29 -24.18 25.67
C LEU A 155 -24.47 -23.94 24.17
N ASN A 156 -25.72 -23.81 23.70
CA ASN A 156 -26.05 -23.50 22.31
C ASN A 156 -25.48 -22.14 21.89
N ALA A 157 -25.55 -21.12 22.74
CA ALA A 157 -24.91 -19.83 22.50
C ALA A 157 -23.37 -19.95 22.39
N ILE A 158 -22.73 -20.68 23.31
CA ILE A 158 -21.28 -20.92 23.28
C ILE A 158 -20.88 -21.74 22.04
N GLN A 159 -21.66 -22.74 21.64
CA GLN A 159 -21.43 -23.51 20.40
C GLN A 159 -21.53 -22.61 19.17
N ASN A 160 -22.51 -21.72 19.10
CA ASN A 160 -22.64 -20.74 18.00
C ASN A 160 -21.45 -19.75 17.98
N PHE A 161 -21.00 -19.27 19.15
CA PHE A 161 -19.79 -18.43 19.24
C PHE A 161 -18.52 -19.19 18.85
N LEU A 162 -18.41 -20.47 19.20
CA LEU A 162 -17.26 -21.32 18.85
C LEU A 162 -17.25 -21.69 17.37
N PHE A 163 -18.42 -21.95 16.77
CA PHE A 163 -18.56 -22.15 15.33
C PHE A 163 -18.15 -20.89 14.56
N LYS A 164 -18.72 -19.73 14.92
CA LYS A 164 -18.35 -18.46 14.30
C LYS A 164 -16.88 -18.10 14.52
N GLY A 165 -16.37 -18.31 15.74
CA GLY A 165 -14.95 -18.10 16.04
C GLY A 165 -14.02 -19.04 15.26
N ASN A 166 -14.47 -20.25 14.90
CA ASN A 166 -13.73 -21.15 14.03
C ASN A 166 -13.82 -20.73 12.55
N GLU A 167 -14.98 -20.25 12.09
CA GLU A 167 -15.12 -19.64 10.75
C GLU A 167 -14.21 -18.41 10.60
N ASP A 168 -14.22 -17.50 11.59
CA ASP A 168 -13.30 -16.35 11.65
C ASP A 168 -11.82 -16.81 11.70
N MET A 169 -11.50 -17.87 12.45
CA MET A 169 -10.15 -18.46 12.49
C MET A 169 -9.72 -19.02 11.12
N ASP A 170 -10.60 -19.72 10.41
CA ASP A 170 -10.30 -20.29 9.09
C ASP A 170 -10.19 -19.19 8.01
N ASN A 171 -11.00 -18.13 8.12
CA ASN A 171 -10.81 -16.90 7.33
C ASN A 171 -9.45 -16.25 7.60
N PHE A 172 -9.02 -16.14 8.87
CA PHE A 172 -7.70 -15.61 9.20
C PHE A 172 -6.55 -16.52 8.73
N LYS A 173 -6.71 -17.85 8.74
CA LYS A 173 -5.71 -18.77 8.14
C LYS A 173 -5.60 -18.57 6.63
N MET A 174 -6.73 -18.45 5.92
CA MET A 174 -6.73 -18.18 4.47
C MET A 174 -6.09 -16.82 4.17
N GLN A 175 -6.43 -15.78 4.93
CA GLN A 175 -5.80 -14.46 4.79
C GLN A 175 -4.30 -14.49 5.13
N MET A 176 -3.89 -15.26 6.14
CA MET A 176 -2.49 -15.41 6.50
C MET A 176 -1.70 -16.17 5.42
N ASN A 177 -2.29 -17.19 4.79
CA ASN A 177 -1.68 -17.86 3.64
C ASN A 177 -1.53 -16.89 2.46
N TRP A 178 -2.59 -16.13 2.14
CA TRP A 178 -2.53 -15.15 1.04
C TRP A 178 -1.51 -14.04 1.32
N ASN A 179 -1.46 -13.50 2.54
CA ASN A 179 -0.44 -12.53 2.95
C ASN A 179 0.99 -13.11 2.88
N GLN A 180 1.16 -14.40 3.18
CA GLN A 180 2.44 -15.11 3.04
C GLN A 180 2.83 -15.27 1.57
N ASP A 181 1.91 -15.72 0.71
CA ASP A 181 2.12 -15.84 -0.74
C ASP A 181 2.44 -14.48 -1.38
N GLU A 182 1.79 -13.40 -0.91
CA GLU A 182 2.06 -12.03 -1.36
C GLU A 182 3.43 -11.56 -0.89
N LEU A 183 3.79 -11.80 0.38
CA LEU A 183 5.11 -11.45 0.93
C LEU A 183 6.24 -12.19 0.20
N GLU A 184 6.05 -13.47 -0.15
CA GLU A 184 7.00 -14.25 -0.94
C GLU A 184 7.14 -13.71 -2.38
N GLN A 185 6.03 -13.30 -3.02
CA GLN A 185 6.07 -12.62 -4.31
C GLN A 185 6.81 -11.26 -4.24
N TRP A 186 6.54 -10.45 -3.21
CA TRP A 186 7.26 -9.18 -3.00
C TRP A 186 8.75 -9.41 -2.71
N ALA A 187 9.11 -10.44 -1.94
CA ALA A 187 10.51 -10.79 -1.67
C ALA A 187 11.24 -11.28 -2.93
N LEU A 188 10.59 -12.09 -3.76
CA LEU A 188 11.12 -12.52 -5.06
C LEU A 188 11.28 -11.35 -6.03
N ALA A 189 10.30 -10.44 -6.11
CA ALA A 189 10.36 -9.25 -6.95
C ALA A 189 11.45 -8.27 -6.47
N ALA A 190 11.59 -8.08 -5.16
CA ALA A 190 12.65 -7.26 -4.57
C ALA A 190 14.03 -7.84 -4.88
N LYS A 191 14.22 -9.15 -4.71
CA LYS A 191 15.47 -9.84 -5.05
C LYS A 191 15.79 -9.74 -6.55
N GLN A 192 14.81 -9.94 -7.43
CA GLN A 192 15.00 -9.74 -8.87
C GLN A 192 15.43 -8.30 -9.20
N LYS A 193 14.88 -7.30 -8.49
CA LYS A 193 15.29 -5.90 -8.66
C LYS A 193 16.68 -5.60 -8.10
N GLU A 194 17.10 -6.29 -7.05
CA GLU A 194 18.47 -6.23 -6.53
C GLU A 194 19.46 -6.85 -7.54
N ASP A 195 19.14 -8.02 -8.10
CA ASP A 195 19.93 -8.69 -9.15
C ASP A 195 20.00 -7.83 -10.44
N ASP A 196 18.88 -7.23 -10.87
CA ASP A 196 18.83 -6.27 -11.99
C ASP A 196 19.74 -5.04 -11.73
N ASN A 197 19.66 -4.44 -10.55
CA ASN A 197 20.48 -3.29 -10.16
C ASN A 197 21.97 -3.65 -10.11
N LEU A 198 22.31 -4.84 -9.61
CA LEU A 198 23.68 -5.33 -9.59
C LEU A 198 24.22 -5.60 -11.01
N ALA A 199 23.37 -6.02 -11.95
CA ALA A 199 23.72 -6.12 -13.36
C ALA A 199 23.94 -4.72 -13.98
N LEU A 200 23.08 -3.75 -13.69
CA LEU A 200 23.26 -2.36 -14.11
C LEU A 200 24.56 -1.76 -13.56
N GLU A 201 24.89 -1.97 -12.29
CA GLU A 201 26.18 -1.54 -11.72
C GLU A 201 27.41 -2.18 -12.39
N ARG A 202 27.28 -3.42 -12.88
CA ARG A 202 28.36 -4.07 -13.63
C ARG A 202 28.52 -3.45 -15.01
N TYR A 203 27.42 -3.12 -15.69
CA TYR A 203 27.46 -2.41 -16.97
C TYR A 203 28.00 -0.98 -16.82
N THR A 204 27.56 -0.20 -15.83
CA THR A 204 28.09 1.16 -15.63
C THR A 204 29.58 1.17 -15.31
N ARG A 205 30.09 0.22 -14.51
CA ARG A 205 31.53 0.07 -14.27
C ARG A 205 32.31 -0.33 -15.53
N ALA A 206 31.73 -1.14 -16.41
CA ALA A 206 32.34 -1.51 -17.69
C ALA A 206 32.35 -0.33 -18.68
N ASP A 207 31.25 0.43 -18.75
CA ASP A 207 31.14 1.63 -19.57
C ASP A 207 32.10 2.74 -19.07
N ASP A 208 32.21 2.97 -17.76
CA ASP A 208 33.19 3.87 -17.16
C ASP A 208 34.64 3.49 -17.51
N ALA A 209 34.95 2.20 -17.55
CA ALA A 209 36.25 1.71 -17.97
C ALA A 209 36.49 1.99 -19.47
N ARG A 210 35.48 1.75 -20.31
CA ARG A 210 35.55 2.02 -21.75
C ARG A 210 35.64 3.51 -22.07
N ILE A 211 34.92 4.36 -21.33
CA ILE A 211 35.00 5.83 -21.43
C ILE A 211 36.42 6.31 -21.09
N LYS A 212 37.05 5.76 -20.03
CA LYS A 212 38.44 6.09 -19.67
C LYS A 212 39.43 5.66 -20.76
N GLU A 213 39.26 4.47 -21.32
CA GLU A 213 40.09 3.96 -22.43
C GLU A 213 39.98 4.85 -23.67
N LEU A 214 38.75 5.16 -24.11
CA LEU A 214 38.49 6.05 -25.24
C LEU A 214 38.99 7.48 -24.99
N SER A 215 38.90 7.98 -23.75
CA SER A 215 39.44 9.30 -23.38
C SER A 215 40.96 9.34 -23.50
N LEU A 216 41.66 8.28 -23.05
CA LEU A 216 43.11 8.14 -23.22
C LEU A 216 43.51 7.99 -24.70
N GLU A 217 42.69 7.33 -25.51
CA GLU A 217 42.90 7.22 -26.96
C GLU A 217 42.72 8.56 -27.67
N ILE A 218 41.66 9.32 -27.33
CA ILE A 218 41.45 10.70 -27.78
C ILE A 218 42.63 11.60 -27.38
N GLU A 219 43.15 11.49 -26.14
CA GLU A 219 44.30 12.29 -25.70
C GLU A 219 45.57 11.96 -26.51
N LYS A 220 45.83 10.67 -26.76
CA LYS A 220 46.95 10.22 -27.62
C LYS A 220 46.82 10.75 -29.05
N LEU A 221 45.64 10.60 -29.66
CA LEU A 221 45.36 11.09 -31.01
C LEU A 221 45.44 12.62 -31.09
N THR A 222 45.01 13.34 -30.05
CA THR A 222 45.12 14.81 -29.97
C THR A 222 46.59 15.26 -29.90
N LYS A 223 47.43 14.58 -29.11
CA LYS A 223 48.88 14.85 -29.08
C LYS A 223 49.54 14.52 -30.41
N ALA A 224 49.17 13.42 -31.06
CA ALA A 224 49.67 13.07 -32.39
C ALA A 224 49.26 14.11 -33.46
N LEU A 225 48.01 14.59 -33.42
CA LEU A 225 47.50 15.65 -34.30
C LEU A 225 48.28 16.97 -34.08
N GLN A 226 48.55 17.34 -32.83
CA GLN A 226 49.34 18.54 -32.52
C GLN A 226 50.77 18.43 -33.04
N ALA A 227 51.44 17.28 -32.84
CA ALA A 227 52.78 17.04 -33.39
C ALA A 227 52.80 17.10 -34.92
N GLN A 228 51.81 16.49 -35.59
CA GLN A 228 51.70 16.54 -37.06
C GLN A 228 51.40 17.96 -37.58
N LYS A 229 50.57 18.75 -36.88
CA LYS A 229 50.35 20.17 -37.22
C LYS A 229 51.65 20.98 -37.11
N GLN A 230 52.42 20.79 -36.04
CA GLN A 230 53.71 21.46 -35.87
C GLN A 230 54.71 21.07 -36.97
N LEU A 231 54.74 19.79 -37.39
CA LEU A 231 55.56 19.37 -38.53
C LEU A 231 55.13 20.05 -39.83
N VAL A 232 53.83 20.11 -40.13
CA VAL A 232 53.30 20.78 -41.33
C VAL A 232 53.55 22.30 -41.29
N GLU A 233 53.43 22.95 -40.13
CA GLU A 233 53.77 24.37 -39.97
C GLU A 233 55.27 24.63 -40.19
N ASN A 234 56.14 23.75 -39.67
CA ASN A 234 57.59 23.82 -39.92
C ASN A 234 57.91 23.62 -41.41
N GLU A 235 57.37 22.58 -42.05
CA GLU A 235 57.57 22.32 -43.49
C GLU A 235 57.03 23.47 -44.37
N ALA A 236 55.90 24.07 -43.99
CA ALA A 236 55.33 25.23 -44.68
C ALA A 236 56.23 26.47 -44.55
N THR A 237 56.77 26.75 -43.36
CA THR A 237 57.70 27.87 -43.16
C THR A 237 59.04 27.65 -43.86
N GLU A 238 59.59 26.42 -43.86
CA GLU A 238 60.77 26.09 -44.67
C GLU A 238 60.52 26.25 -46.17
N THR A 239 59.34 25.83 -46.65
CA THR A 239 58.98 25.96 -48.07
C THR A 239 58.80 27.41 -48.47
N GLN A 240 58.16 28.23 -47.62
CA GLN A 240 58.05 29.67 -47.82
C GLN A 240 59.43 30.36 -47.81
N ALA A 241 60.33 29.99 -46.90
CA ALA A 241 61.69 30.52 -46.88
C ALA A 241 62.45 30.18 -48.17
N LYS A 242 62.43 28.92 -48.62
CA LYS A 242 63.02 28.48 -49.90
C LYS A 242 62.39 29.17 -51.10
N GLN A 243 61.09 29.45 -51.07
CA GLN A 243 60.42 30.17 -52.15
C GLN A 243 60.82 31.65 -52.20
N ILE A 244 60.97 32.31 -51.04
CA ILE A 244 61.52 33.68 -50.94
C ILE A 244 62.97 33.71 -51.45
N GLU A 245 63.79 32.71 -51.11
CA GLU A 245 65.15 32.57 -51.66
C GLU A 245 65.12 32.40 -53.19
N LEU A 246 64.26 31.54 -53.73
CA LEU A 246 64.10 31.35 -55.17
C LEU A 246 63.63 32.63 -55.88
N ASP A 247 62.60 33.31 -55.36
CA ASP A 247 62.09 34.56 -55.94
C ASP A 247 63.17 35.65 -55.92
N LYS A 248 63.93 35.76 -54.81
CA LYS A 248 65.07 36.68 -54.71
C LYS A 248 66.18 36.34 -55.73
N THR A 249 66.55 35.07 -55.88
CA THR A 249 67.54 34.69 -56.91
C THR A 249 66.99 34.95 -58.32
N ALA A 250 65.69 34.82 -58.56
CA ALA A 250 65.07 35.16 -59.83
C ALA A 250 65.07 36.68 -60.11
N GLU A 251 64.89 37.51 -59.09
CA GLU A 251 65.07 38.97 -59.18
C GLU A 251 66.53 39.34 -59.46
N GLU A 252 67.48 38.74 -58.75
CA GLU A 252 68.92 38.90 -59.01
C GLU A 252 69.29 38.46 -60.45
N PHE A 253 68.75 37.33 -60.94
CA PHE A 253 68.92 36.90 -62.33
C PHE A 253 68.32 37.88 -63.34
N ARG A 254 67.15 38.47 -63.06
CA ARG A 254 66.55 39.51 -63.92
C ARG A 254 67.40 40.78 -63.94
N ALA A 255 67.92 41.21 -62.79
CA ALA A 255 68.81 42.36 -62.68
C ALA A 255 70.11 42.14 -63.47
N MET A 256 70.79 41.02 -63.24
CA MET A 256 72.00 40.63 -63.99
C MET A 256 71.72 40.49 -65.50
N HIS A 257 70.53 40.04 -65.90
CA HIS A 257 70.15 39.97 -67.31
C HIS A 257 69.87 41.35 -67.92
N ALA A 258 69.26 42.27 -67.18
CA ALA A 258 69.05 43.66 -67.60
C ALA A 258 70.39 44.40 -67.72
N GLU A 259 71.29 44.25 -66.74
CA GLU A 259 72.66 44.77 -66.81
C GLU A 259 73.41 44.21 -68.02
N ARG A 260 73.33 42.88 -68.25
CA ARG A 260 73.90 42.25 -69.46
C ARG A 260 73.32 42.84 -70.74
N GLN A 261 72.01 43.04 -70.85
CA GLN A 261 71.41 43.66 -72.04
C GLN A 261 71.87 45.12 -72.22
N GLN A 262 72.01 45.87 -71.12
CA GLN A 262 72.54 47.24 -71.16
C GLN A 262 74.00 47.28 -71.60
N LEU A 263 74.83 46.34 -71.13
CA LEU A 263 76.22 46.15 -71.56
C LEU A 263 76.33 45.72 -73.03
N VAL A 264 75.47 44.82 -73.50
CA VAL A 264 75.39 44.42 -74.91
C VAL A 264 74.95 45.60 -75.78
N LYS A 265 73.99 46.41 -75.32
CA LYS A 265 73.55 47.61 -76.03
C LYS A 265 74.67 48.66 -76.09
N GLN A 266 75.34 48.96 -74.98
CA GLN A 266 76.52 49.83 -74.97
C GLN A 266 77.61 49.31 -75.92
N TRP A 267 77.86 48.01 -75.96
CA TRP A 267 78.80 47.39 -76.88
C TRP A 267 78.36 47.54 -78.36
N GLN A 268 77.09 47.30 -78.66
CA GLN A 268 76.50 47.54 -79.99
C GLN A 268 76.62 49.01 -80.39
N ASP A 269 76.27 49.95 -79.51
CA ASP A 269 76.39 51.39 -79.71
C ASP A 269 77.86 51.79 -79.98
N THR A 270 78.83 51.21 -79.25
CA THR A 270 80.27 51.45 -79.52
C THR A 270 80.73 50.86 -80.85
N ILE A 271 80.21 49.71 -81.28
CA ILE A 271 80.50 49.14 -82.61
C ILE A 271 79.86 49.95 -83.73
N GLU A 272 78.64 50.47 -83.54
CA GLU A 272 78.05 51.38 -84.53
C GLU A 272 78.81 52.71 -84.59
N ALA A 273 79.24 53.25 -83.45
CA ALA A 273 80.09 54.45 -83.42
C ALA A 273 81.46 54.21 -84.08
N MET A 274 82.06 53.03 -83.89
CA MET A 274 83.27 52.60 -84.59
C MET A 274 83.02 52.51 -86.10
N LYS A 275 81.98 51.79 -86.54
CA LYS A 275 81.62 51.68 -87.96
C LYS A 275 81.32 53.04 -88.61
N ARG A 276 80.61 53.95 -87.92
CA ARG A 276 80.38 55.32 -88.40
C ARG A 276 81.70 56.06 -88.59
N ARG A 277 82.62 55.98 -87.62
CA ARG A 277 83.98 56.52 -87.77
C ARG A 277 84.78 55.86 -88.88
N ASP A 278 84.69 54.54 -89.06
CA ASP A 278 85.38 53.84 -90.15
C ASP A 278 84.84 54.28 -91.51
N THR A 279 83.53 54.53 -91.65
CA THR A 279 82.94 55.12 -92.86
C THR A 279 83.31 56.60 -93.06
N GLU A 280 83.42 57.39 -91.99
CA GLU A 280 83.89 58.78 -92.04
C GLU A 280 85.38 58.86 -92.41
N ILE A 281 86.22 57.97 -91.86
CA ILE A 281 87.64 57.81 -92.21
C ILE A 281 87.78 57.32 -93.66
N GLY A 282 86.92 56.38 -94.08
CA GLY A 282 86.82 55.94 -95.47
C GLY A 282 86.55 57.11 -96.41
N ALA A 283 85.46 57.83 -96.21
CA ALA A 283 85.10 59.01 -97.00
C ALA A 283 86.17 60.12 -96.97
N ALA A 284 86.77 60.38 -95.81
CA ALA A 284 87.88 61.33 -95.68
C ALA A 284 89.15 60.85 -96.43
N SER A 285 89.41 59.55 -96.47
CA SER A 285 90.53 58.95 -97.22
C SER A 285 90.29 58.99 -98.73
N GLU A 286 89.05 58.80 -99.18
CA GLU A 286 88.63 58.93 -100.58
C GLU A 286 88.71 60.39 -101.03
N GLU A 287 88.23 61.35 -100.22
CA GLU A 287 88.43 62.78 -100.48
C GLU A 287 89.91 63.17 -100.51
N PHE A 288 90.73 62.63 -99.61
CA PHE A 288 92.17 62.90 -99.60
C PHE A 288 92.87 62.30 -100.82
N ALA A 289 92.49 61.10 -101.25
CA ALA A 289 92.97 60.47 -102.48
C ALA A 289 92.57 61.28 -103.72
N ALA A 290 91.31 61.75 -103.81
CA ALA A 290 90.83 62.59 -104.90
C ALA A 290 91.56 63.95 -104.93
N LYS A 291 91.69 64.64 -103.79
CA LYS A 291 92.44 65.90 -103.68
C LYS A 291 93.93 65.72 -104.01
N ARG A 292 94.53 64.58 -103.64
CA ARG A 292 95.91 64.24 -103.99
C ARG A 292 96.07 63.96 -105.49
N ALA A 293 95.13 63.25 -106.11
CA ALA A 293 95.14 63.02 -107.56
C ALA A 293 95.08 64.33 -108.35
N ILE A 294 94.18 65.25 -107.97
CA ILE A 294 94.08 66.60 -108.55
C ILE A 294 95.39 67.39 -108.37
N VAL A 295 96.07 67.24 -107.23
CA VAL A 295 97.37 67.91 -106.99
C VAL A 295 98.50 67.34 -107.85
N GLU A 296 98.55 66.02 -108.09
CA GLU A 296 99.55 65.46 -109.02
C GLU A 296 99.21 65.84 -110.48
N GLU A 297 97.95 65.76 -110.91
CA GLU A 297 97.50 66.23 -112.23
C GLU A 297 97.90 67.69 -112.50
N LYS A 298 97.73 68.58 -111.50
CA LYS A 298 98.16 69.99 -111.61
C LYS A 298 99.68 70.19 -111.53
N LYS A 299 100.45 69.26 -110.98
CA LYS A 299 101.92 69.27 -111.07
C LYS A 299 102.40 68.83 -112.44
N ASP A 300 101.78 67.82 -113.03
CA ASP A 300 102.13 67.30 -114.35
C ASP A 300 101.84 68.36 -115.43
N GLU A 301 100.66 69.00 -115.39
CA GLU A 301 100.37 70.19 -116.22
C GLU A 301 101.45 71.28 -116.09
N LEU A 302 101.86 71.62 -114.86
CA LEU A 302 102.89 72.63 -114.60
C LEU A 302 104.28 72.22 -115.13
N ALA A 303 104.62 70.94 -115.05
CA ALA A 303 105.85 70.37 -115.60
C ALA A 303 105.86 70.45 -117.13
N GLU A 304 104.76 70.06 -117.79
CA GLU A 304 104.63 70.18 -119.24
C GLU A 304 104.72 71.62 -119.73
N HIS A 305 104.05 72.56 -119.04
CA HIS A 305 104.10 73.98 -119.40
C HIS A 305 105.51 74.57 -119.22
N LYS A 306 106.24 74.18 -118.17
CA LYS A 306 107.66 74.57 -117.99
C LYS A 306 108.58 73.95 -119.06
N HIS A 307 108.31 72.73 -119.50
CA HIS A 307 109.08 72.09 -120.57
C HIS A 307 108.85 72.77 -121.92
N ARG A 308 107.58 73.07 -122.26
CA ARG A 308 107.20 73.80 -123.49
C ARG A 308 107.85 75.18 -123.58
N LEU A 309 107.88 75.95 -122.48
CA LEU A 309 108.48 77.28 -122.46
C LEU A 309 109.99 77.23 -122.77
N LYS A 310 110.74 76.34 -122.12
CA LYS A 310 112.19 76.18 -122.36
C LYS A 310 112.53 75.81 -123.80
N LEU A 311 111.69 74.98 -124.44
CA LEU A 311 111.90 74.58 -125.85
C LEU A 311 111.72 75.79 -126.78
N GLN A 312 110.67 76.60 -126.56
CA GLN A 312 110.38 77.80 -127.33
C GLN A 312 111.42 78.93 -127.15
N GLU A 313 112.04 79.05 -125.98
CA GLU A 313 113.15 79.98 -125.74
C GLU A 313 114.44 79.59 -126.47
N GLN A 314 114.70 78.28 -126.62
CA GLN A 314 115.85 77.77 -127.38
C GLN A 314 115.66 77.94 -128.89
N ASP A 315 114.49 77.57 -129.42
CA ASP A 315 114.16 77.72 -130.85
C ASP A 315 114.22 79.18 -131.32
N ASN A 316 113.72 80.14 -130.53
CA ASN A 316 113.75 81.56 -130.89
C ASN A 316 115.18 82.12 -130.98
N ASN A 317 116.09 81.70 -130.10
CA ASN A 317 117.50 82.11 -130.17
C ASN A 317 118.20 81.53 -131.40
N GLU A 318 117.94 80.27 -131.75
CA GLU A 318 118.48 79.67 -132.98
C GLU A 318 117.96 80.34 -134.26
N LEU A 319 116.67 80.69 -134.29
CA LEU A 319 116.06 81.38 -135.44
C LEU A 319 116.65 82.78 -135.64
N SER A 320 116.90 83.54 -134.56
CA SER A 320 117.54 84.86 -134.62
C SER A 320 118.93 84.80 -135.29
N VAL A 321 119.77 83.83 -134.90
CA VAL A 321 121.11 83.63 -135.50
C VAL A 321 121.00 83.21 -136.98
N LYS A 322 120.05 82.33 -137.32
CA LYS A 322 119.82 81.88 -138.70
C LYS A 322 119.31 83.01 -139.61
N ILE A 323 118.51 83.96 -139.09
CA ILE A 323 118.03 85.13 -139.82
C ILE A 323 119.18 86.08 -140.19
N GLN A 324 120.02 86.48 -139.22
CA GLN A 324 121.15 87.39 -139.50
C GLN A 324 122.15 86.80 -140.54
N ALA A 325 122.34 85.48 -140.54
CA ALA A 325 123.16 84.81 -141.56
C ALA A 325 122.51 84.85 -142.96
N LYS A 326 121.19 84.66 -143.04
CA LYS A 326 120.42 84.70 -144.30
C LYS A 326 120.34 86.11 -144.90
N GLU A 327 120.19 87.14 -144.09
CA GLU A 327 120.15 88.54 -144.55
C GLU A 327 121.48 88.98 -145.19
N ARG A 328 122.61 88.61 -144.60
CA ARG A 328 123.96 88.85 -145.15
C ARG A 328 124.21 88.09 -146.46
N LEU A 329 123.59 86.91 -146.63
CA LEU A 329 123.65 86.16 -147.89
C LEU A 329 122.73 86.78 -148.96
N GLN A 330 121.55 87.27 -148.57
CA GLN A 330 120.57 87.87 -149.46
C GLN A 330 121.04 89.20 -150.05
N SER A 331 121.77 90.03 -149.29
CA SER A 331 122.36 91.27 -149.81
C SER A 331 123.43 91.00 -150.88
N LYS A 332 124.27 89.97 -150.66
CA LYS A 332 125.29 89.54 -151.62
C LYS A 332 124.67 88.99 -152.91
N LEU A 333 123.69 88.08 -152.79
CA LEU A 333 122.95 87.52 -153.93
C LEU A 333 122.20 88.60 -154.75
N ARG A 334 121.74 89.70 -154.13
CA ARG A 334 121.12 90.81 -154.86
C ARG A 334 122.10 91.57 -155.77
N LEU A 335 123.34 91.75 -155.34
CA LEU A 335 124.39 92.36 -156.18
C LEU A 335 124.78 91.43 -157.34
N ASP A 336 124.97 90.15 -157.06
CA ASP A 336 125.31 89.14 -158.07
C ASP A 336 124.19 89.02 -159.13
N LEU A 337 122.92 89.09 -158.72
CA LEU A 337 121.76 89.04 -159.61
C LEU A 337 121.61 90.32 -160.45
N GLN A 338 121.97 91.49 -159.95
CA GLN A 338 122.04 92.73 -160.75
C GLN A 338 123.12 92.62 -161.85
N ALA A 339 124.31 92.10 -161.51
CA ALA A 339 125.39 91.89 -162.48
C ALA A 339 125.01 90.82 -163.54
N ALA A 340 124.31 89.76 -163.14
CA ALA A 340 123.81 88.74 -164.05
C ALA A 340 122.73 89.27 -165.00
N ASN A 341 121.79 90.11 -164.51
CA ASN A 341 120.76 90.72 -165.34
C ASN A 341 121.32 91.70 -166.39
N ALA A 342 122.39 92.44 -166.08
CA ALA A 342 123.07 93.29 -167.07
C ALA A 342 123.61 92.45 -168.23
N ARG A 343 124.36 91.38 -167.93
CA ARG A 343 124.88 90.44 -168.93
C ARG A 343 123.77 89.72 -169.71
N TYR A 344 122.64 89.41 -169.06
CA TYR A 344 121.50 88.78 -169.72
C TYR A 344 120.88 89.71 -170.78
N GLN A 345 120.80 91.02 -170.54
CA GLN A 345 120.28 91.96 -171.53
C GLN A 345 121.28 92.17 -172.69
N GLU A 346 122.58 92.26 -172.42
CA GLU A 346 123.59 92.27 -173.50
C GLU A 346 123.49 91.02 -174.41
N PHE A 347 123.26 89.84 -173.83
CA PHE A 347 122.99 88.62 -174.59
C PHE A 347 121.65 88.64 -175.33
N ARG A 348 120.60 89.21 -174.73
CA ARG A 348 119.29 89.36 -175.37
C ARG A 348 119.38 90.23 -176.62
N ASP A 349 120.08 91.35 -176.54
CA ASP A 349 120.26 92.27 -177.66
C ASP A 349 121.06 91.61 -178.79
N GLN A 350 122.08 90.80 -178.46
CA GLN A 350 122.78 89.95 -179.43
C GLN A 350 121.86 88.89 -180.08
N VAL A 351 120.96 88.28 -179.30
CA VAL A 351 119.95 87.32 -179.82
C VAL A 351 118.91 88.02 -180.70
N GLU A 352 118.54 89.27 -180.43
CA GLU A 352 117.65 90.04 -181.31
C GLU A 352 118.33 90.46 -182.62
N ILE A 353 119.62 90.79 -182.60
CA ILE A 353 120.43 90.99 -183.83
C ILE A 353 120.49 89.69 -184.66
N LEU A 354 120.77 88.55 -184.02
CA LEU A 354 120.76 87.24 -184.69
C LEU A 354 119.38 86.85 -185.21
N LYS A 355 118.29 87.19 -184.52
CA LYS A 355 116.90 87.02 -185.01
C LYS A 355 116.63 87.85 -186.26
N ASN A 356 117.13 89.08 -186.33
CA ASN A 356 116.95 89.94 -187.50
C ASN A 356 117.77 89.42 -188.71
N GLN A 357 118.98 88.90 -188.47
CA GLN A 357 119.76 88.20 -189.49
C GLN A 357 119.07 86.90 -189.94
N LEU A 358 118.48 86.13 -189.03
CA LEU A 358 117.71 84.92 -189.35
C LEU A 358 116.43 85.24 -190.11
N MET A 359 115.71 86.33 -189.78
CA MET A 359 114.56 86.78 -190.58
C MET A 359 114.97 87.17 -192.01
N SER A 360 116.13 87.83 -192.18
CA SER A 360 116.69 88.12 -193.51
C SER A 360 117.04 86.84 -194.28
N ALA A 361 117.63 85.84 -193.61
CA ALA A 361 117.89 84.54 -194.22
C ALA A 361 116.60 83.78 -194.58
N VAL A 362 115.56 83.89 -193.75
CA VAL A 362 114.24 83.27 -194.00
C VAL A 362 113.49 83.95 -195.15
N THR A 363 113.56 85.28 -195.29
CA THR A 363 112.98 85.97 -196.47
C THR A 363 113.75 85.63 -197.74
N HIS A 364 115.08 85.53 -197.69
CA HIS A 364 115.90 85.07 -198.82
C HIS A 364 115.61 83.60 -199.18
N LEU A 365 115.36 82.74 -198.19
CA LEU A 365 114.95 81.34 -198.40
C LEU A 365 113.52 81.23 -198.97
N ASN A 366 112.62 82.15 -198.60
CA ASN A 366 111.29 82.24 -199.21
C ASN A 366 111.33 82.80 -200.64
N GLN A 367 112.25 83.72 -200.97
CA GLN A 367 112.54 84.12 -202.36
C GLN A 367 113.11 82.94 -203.17
N GLN A 368 114.02 82.15 -202.61
CA GLN A 368 114.49 80.90 -203.21
C GLN A 368 113.36 79.86 -203.39
N ARG A 369 112.40 79.77 -202.46
CA ARG A 369 111.21 78.92 -202.62
C ARG A 369 110.28 79.42 -203.73
N ALA A 370 110.06 80.72 -203.86
CA ALA A 370 109.31 81.31 -204.97
C ALA A 370 110.02 81.12 -206.32
N TYR A 371 111.35 81.25 -206.36
CA TYR A 371 112.17 80.94 -207.55
C TYR A 371 112.08 79.45 -207.93
N ASN A 372 112.09 78.54 -206.96
CA ASN A 372 111.88 77.11 -207.20
C ASN A 372 110.43 76.76 -207.57
N ALA A 373 109.43 77.51 -207.10
CA ALA A 373 108.05 77.39 -207.56
C ALA A 373 107.91 77.84 -209.03
N ASN A 374 108.53 78.96 -209.41
CA ASN A 374 108.59 79.40 -210.81
C ASN A 374 109.39 78.43 -211.69
N LYS A 375 110.48 77.83 -211.19
CA LYS A 375 111.17 76.73 -211.89
C LYS A 375 110.33 75.47 -212.00
N ARG A 376 109.49 75.13 -211.02
CA ARG A 376 108.52 74.02 -211.14
C ARG A 376 107.45 74.31 -212.19
N ALA A 377 106.86 75.51 -212.20
CA ALA A 377 105.91 75.92 -213.24
C ALA A 377 106.55 76.02 -214.64
N HIS A 378 107.84 76.36 -214.73
CA HIS A 378 108.60 76.33 -215.99
C HIS A 378 108.98 74.90 -216.39
N LEU A 379 109.27 74.02 -215.43
CA LEU A 379 109.47 72.59 -215.68
C LEU A 379 108.17 71.90 -216.09
N GLU A 380 107.01 72.29 -215.55
CA GLU A 380 105.69 71.81 -216.00
C GLU A 380 105.43 72.21 -217.45
N ARG A 381 105.61 73.48 -217.83
CA ARG A 381 105.47 73.91 -219.23
C ARG A 381 106.48 73.24 -220.16
N VAL A 382 107.69 72.97 -219.68
CA VAL A 382 108.69 72.21 -220.46
C VAL A 382 108.37 70.71 -220.49
N THR A 383 107.70 70.13 -219.48
CA THR A 383 107.16 68.78 -219.60
C THR A 383 105.99 68.73 -220.58
N ASP A 384 105.14 69.76 -220.65
CA ASP A 384 104.03 69.83 -221.60
C ASP A 384 104.52 69.95 -223.06
N ASP A 385 105.51 70.83 -223.32
CA ASP A 385 106.18 70.92 -224.63
C ASP A 385 107.00 69.66 -224.96
N VAL A 386 107.60 69.02 -223.94
CA VAL A 386 108.23 67.70 -224.09
C VAL A 386 107.19 66.62 -224.35
N GLU A 387 105.96 66.69 -223.84
CA GLU A 387 104.89 65.73 -224.14
C GLU A 387 104.30 65.94 -225.53
N ALA A 388 104.21 67.17 -226.02
CA ALA A 388 103.86 67.50 -227.40
C ALA A 388 104.91 67.00 -228.41
N THR A 389 106.21 67.02 -228.06
CA THR A 389 107.27 66.44 -228.90
C THR A 389 107.44 64.93 -228.70
N ARG A 390 107.13 64.39 -227.51
CA ARG A 390 107.17 62.97 -227.18
C ARG A 390 105.95 62.21 -227.70
N THR A 391 104.83 62.86 -228.00
CA THR A 391 103.75 62.30 -228.84
C THR A 391 104.12 62.24 -230.32
N ARG A 392 105.03 63.11 -230.80
CA ARG A 392 105.63 63.04 -232.15
C ARG A 392 106.83 62.06 -232.26
N TYR A 393 107.42 61.62 -231.13
CA TYR A 393 108.51 60.62 -231.11
C TYR A 393 108.12 59.23 -230.58
N LYS A 394 107.13 59.11 -229.68
CA LYS A 394 106.58 57.79 -229.28
C LYS A 394 105.87 57.08 -230.45
N THR A 395 105.38 57.83 -231.44
CA THR A 395 104.90 57.33 -232.74
C THR A 395 106.02 56.78 -233.63
N THR A 396 107.30 57.12 -233.39
CA THR A 396 108.44 56.69 -234.22
C THR A 396 109.46 55.79 -233.51
N LYS A 397 109.36 55.56 -232.18
CA LYS A 397 110.15 54.52 -231.47
C LYS A 397 109.41 53.69 -230.42
N LYS A 398 108.07 53.63 -230.45
CA LYS A 398 107.30 52.53 -229.82
C LYS A 398 106.81 51.48 -230.83
N ILE A 399 107.06 51.71 -232.13
CA ILE A 399 106.99 50.70 -233.20
C ILE A 399 108.36 50.63 -233.91
N LEU A 400 109.42 50.61 -233.09
CA LEU A 400 110.66 49.92 -233.37
C LEU A 400 111.23 49.49 -232.00
N ASP A 401 110.71 48.36 -231.54
CA ASP A 401 111.07 47.56 -230.34
C ASP A 401 110.05 47.47 -229.19
N ALA A 402 108.79 47.78 -229.50
CA ALA A 402 107.70 46.81 -229.25
C ALA A 402 107.54 45.82 -230.43
N THR A 403 108.62 45.61 -231.17
CA THR A 403 108.84 44.54 -232.16
C THR A 403 109.57 43.31 -231.59
N LEU A 404 109.90 43.24 -230.29
CA LEU A 404 110.64 42.09 -229.72
C LEU A 404 110.23 41.54 -228.31
N ASN A 405 108.96 41.73 -227.85
CA ASN A 405 108.22 40.89 -226.85
C ASN A 405 108.64 40.99 -225.34
N SER A 406 107.93 40.49 -224.29
CA SER A 406 106.50 40.19 -223.95
C SER A 406 106.37 39.81 -222.43
N THR A 407 105.53 40.43 -221.56
CA THR A 407 104.12 40.13 -221.12
C THR A 407 103.90 39.53 -219.70
N VAL A 408 102.96 40.13 -218.92
CA VAL A 408 102.05 39.47 -217.91
C VAL A 408 102.74 39.04 -216.56
N ASP A 409 102.13 38.88 -215.36
CA ASP A 409 100.74 38.65 -214.86
C ASP A 409 100.34 39.39 -213.53
N ALA A 410 99.26 38.97 -212.84
CA ALA A 410 98.45 39.70 -211.84
C ALA A 410 98.48 39.26 -210.35
N GLU A 411 99.65 38.93 -209.75
CA GLU A 411 99.74 38.47 -208.33
C GLU A 411 99.63 39.60 -207.26
N THR A 412 98.97 40.72 -207.57
CA THR A 412 98.92 41.95 -206.74
C THR A 412 97.94 41.95 -205.56
N MET A 413 97.17 40.89 -205.31
CA MET A 413 96.12 40.91 -204.27
C MET A 413 96.09 39.74 -203.27
N ALA A 414 96.81 38.63 -203.50
CA ALA A 414 96.78 37.48 -202.58
C ALA A 414 97.55 37.74 -201.27
N LYS A 415 98.85 38.10 -201.36
CA LYS A 415 99.77 38.14 -200.21
C LYS A 415 99.44 39.16 -199.13
N ASN A 416 98.71 40.24 -199.44
CA ASN A 416 98.30 41.21 -198.43
C ASN A 416 97.02 40.79 -197.68
N ALA A 417 96.17 39.94 -198.28
CA ALA A 417 94.97 39.42 -197.62
C ALA A 417 95.31 38.28 -196.62
N GLU A 418 96.39 37.53 -196.86
CA GLU A 418 96.88 36.50 -195.93
C GLU A 418 97.46 37.09 -194.63
N ALA A 419 97.92 38.36 -194.64
CA ALA A 419 98.49 39.00 -193.47
C ALA A 419 97.44 39.36 -192.40
N ASP A 420 96.29 39.92 -192.81
CA ASP A 420 95.23 40.33 -191.89
C ASP A 420 94.46 39.13 -191.29
N LEU A 421 94.38 38.01 -192.03
CA LEU A 421 93.68 36.79 -191.56
C LEU A 421 94.41 36.14 -190.37
N ASN A 422 95.74 36.13 -190.38
CA ASN A 422 96.57 35.64 -189.28
C ASN A 422 96.41 36.45 -187.97
N ALA A 423 96.04 37.73 -188.05
CA ALA A 423 95.85 38.57 -186.86
C ALA A 423 94.55 38.22 -186.11
N MET A 424 93.47 37.92 -186.83
CA MET A 424 92.18 37.55 -186.21
C MET A 424 92.20 36.15 -185.57
N GLU A 425 92.94 35.19 -186.13
CA GLU A 425 93.08 33.86 -185.51
C GLU A 425 93.75 33.93 -184.12
N ALA A 426 94.67 34.86 -183.91
CA ALA A 426 95.36 35.05 -182.62
C ALA A 426 94.44 35.58 -181.51
N GLU A 427 93.43 36.40 -181.84
CA GLU A 427 92.43 36.87 -180.87
C GLU A 427 91.43 35.79 -180.49
N SER A 428 90.99 34.96 -181.45
CA SER A 428 90.07 33.84 -181.21
C SER A 428 90.66 32.84 -180.18
N GLN A 429 91.93 32.48 -180.33
CA GLN A 429 92.64 31.58 -179.39
C GLN A 429 92.79 32.16 -177.96
N ARG A 430 92.54 33.45 -177.75
CA ARG A 430 92.58 34.08 -176.43
C ARG A 430 91.27 33.85 -175.67
N PHE A 431 90.13 34.01 -176.34
CA PHE A 431 88.81 33.79 -175.74
C PHE A 431 88.55 32.32 -175.39
N ASP A 432 89.02 31.37 -176.21
CA ASP A 432 88.89 29.94 -175.91
C ASP A 432 89.58 29.54 -174.58
N LYS A 433 90.67 30.21 -174.23
CA LYS A 433 91.42 29.98 -172.97
C LYS A 433 90.66 30.51 -171.75
N GLU A 434 89.95 31.63 -171.86
CA GLU A 434 89.08 32.13 -170.78
C GLU A 434 87.85 31.24 -170.57
N VAL A 435 87.22 30.76 -171.66
CA VAL A 435 86.07 29.85 -171.60
C VAL A 435 86.44 28.51 -170.93
N ALA A 436 87.65 27.98 -171.20
CA ALA A 436 88.15 26.80 -170.52
C ALA A 436 88.31 27.00 -169.00
N LEU A 437 88.86 28.16 -168.59
CA LEU A 437 89.11 28.47 -167.18
C LEU A 437 87.82 28.65 -166.37
N LEU A 438 86.77 29.22 -166.98
CA LEU A 438 85.45 29.35 -166.34
C LEU A 438 84.73 28.01 -166.18
N LYS A 439 84.87 27.08 -167.13
CA LYS A 439 84.32 25.71 -167.02
C LYS A 439 84.93 24.94 -165.84
N ASP A 440 86.23 25.06 -165.63
CA ASP A 440 86.94 24.39 -164.53
C ASP A 440 86.50 24.91 -163.14
N GLN A 441 86.26 26.22 -163.03
CA GLN A 441 85.69 26.81 -161.80
C GLN A 441 84.25 26.34 -161.51
N MET A 442 83.43 26.19 -162.55
CA MET A 442 82.06 25.66 -162.44
C MET A 442 82.05 24.21 -161.93
N PHE A 443 82.95 23.36 -162.43
CA PHE A 443 83.08 21.97 -162.00
C PHE A 443 83.42 21.87 -160.50
N ARG A 444 84.43 22.64 -160.04
CA ARG A 444 84.84 22.65 -158.62
C ARG A 444 83.71 23.11 -157.69
N ARG A 445 82.93 24.13 -158.07
CA ARG A 445 81.77 24.58 -157.27
C ARG A 445 80.67 23.52 -157.20
N SER A 446 80.38 22.84 -158.31
CA SER A 446 79.43 21.72 -158.34
C SER A 446 79.85 20.57 -157.42
N GLN A 447 81.14 20.24 -157.37
CA GLN A 447 81.67 19.22 -156.45
C GLN A 447 81.49 19.63 -154.97
N THR A 448 81.72 20.89 -154.62
CA THR A 448 81.48 21.37 -153.24
C THR A 448 80.00 21.34 -152.86
N LEU A 449 79.09 21.64 -153.80
CA LEU A 449 77.64 21.58 -153.57
C LEU A 449 77.18 20.14 -153.30
N PHE A 450 77.75 19.15 -153.99
CA PHE A 450 77.45 17.73 -153.78
C PHE A 450 77.84 17.27 -152.37
N ASN A 451 79.05 17.62 -151.91
CA ASN A 451 79.53 17.26 -150.57
C ASN A 451 78.65 17.88 -149.46
N LEU A 452 78.21 19.13 -149.64
CA LEU A 452 77.31 19.79 -148.69
C LEU A 452 75.93 19.12 -148.61
N ARG A 453 75.36 18.69 -149.75
CA ARG A 453 74.11 17.90 -149.77
C ARG A 453 74.25 16.54 -149.09
N GLN A 454 75.42 15.92 -149.20
CA GLN A 454 75.68 14.65 -148.50
C GLN A 454 75.74 14.85 -146.99
N ALA A 455 76.37 15.93 -146.52
CA ALA A 455 76.40 16.30 -145.11
C ALA A 455 75.01 16.65 -144.55
N GLU A 456 74.20 17.37 -145.33
CA GLU A 456 72.79 17.67 -145.02
C GLU A 456 71.97 16.39 -144.83
N ALA A 457 72.12 15.41 -145.74
CA ALA A 457 71.42 14.12 -145.64
C ALA A 457 71.79 13.34 -144.35
N THR A 458 73.06 13.34 -143.93
CA THR A 458 73.47 12.74 -142.65
C THR A 458 72.88 13.46 -141.44
N LEU A 459 72.85 14.79 -141.43
CA LEU A 459 72.24 15.56 -140.34
C LEU A 459 70.73 15.32 -140.24
N ILE A 460 70.02 15.20 -141.37
CA ILE A 460 68.59 14.83 -141.41
C ILE A 460 68.38 13.43 -140.79
N ALA A 461 69.27 12.48 -141.06
CA ALA A 461 69.21 11.15 -140.44
C ALA A 461 69.40 11.21 -138.91
N GLU A 462 70.38 11.97 -138.42
CA GLU A 462 70.61 12.18 -136.97
C GLU A 462 69.44 12.90 -136.27
N ILE A 463 68.84 13.91 -136.93
CA ILE A 463 67.63 14.58 -136.46
C ILE A 463 66.46 13.59 -136.39
N SER A 464 66.32 12.70 -137.37
CA SER A 464 65.27 11.67 -137.35
C SER A 464 65.48 10.64 -136.22
N GLY A 465 66.72 10.25 -135.94
CA GLY A 465 67.08 9.33 -134.86
C GLY A 465 66.87 9.93 -133.48
N SER A 466 67.29 11.18 -133.27
CA SER A 466 67.05 11.92 -132.02
C SER A 466 65.56 12.21 -131.79
N ALA A 467 64.80 12.51 -132.84
CA ALA A 467 63.33 12.62 -132.75
C ALA A 467 62.67 11.29 -132.36
N ALA A 468 63.16 10.15 -132.85
CA ALA A 468 62.69 8.82 -132.43
C ALA A 468 63.03 8.52 -130.96
N ALA A 469 64.24 8.86 -130.50
CA ALA A 469 64.63 8.75 -129.09
C ALA A 469 63.74 9.63 -128.18
N SER A 470 63.46 10.86 -128.59
CA SER A 470 62.57 11.78 -127.86
C SER A 470 61.12 11.26 -127.75
N ARG A 471 60.59 10.61 -128.79
CA ARG A 471 59.28 9.93 -128.73
C ARG A 471 59.30 8.75 -127.74
N ASN A 472 60.37 7.96 -127.72
CA ASN A 472 60.52 6.85 -126.76
C ASN A 472 60.61 7.34 -125.31
N LEU A 473 61.33 8.43 -125.07
CA LEU A 473 61.38 9.08 -123.75
C LEU A 473 60.01 9.66 -123.35
N SER A 474 59.31 10.31 -124.28
CA SER A 474 57.93 10.78 -124.07
C SER A 474 56.95 9.63 -123.73
N ALA A 475 57.11 8.47 -124.37
CA ALA A 475 56.32 7.28 -124.04
C ALA A 475 56.66 6.72 -122.65
N LYS A 476 57.94 6.75 -122.26
CA LYS A 476 58.39 6.38 -120.91
C LYS A 476 57.84 7.33 -119.84
N ILE A 477 57.83 8.63 -120.12
CA ILE A 477 57.24 9.67 -119.25
C ILE A 477 55.75 9.39 -119.05
N LYS A 478 54.96 9.18 -120.11
CA LYS A 478 53.53 8.83 -120.00
C LYS A 478 53.26 7.57 -119.16
N LEU A 479 54.13 6.58 -119.25
CA LEU A 479 54.01 5.35 -118.46
C LEU A 479 54.34 5.59 -116.97
N LEU A 480 55.30 6.50 -116.68
CA LEU A 480 55.57 6.97 -115.32
C LEU A 480 54.45 7.86 -114.78
N GLU A 481 53.87 8.76 -115.57
CA GLU A 481 52.69 9.57 -115.23
C GLU A 481 51.49 8.69 -114.86
N GLN A 482 51.22 7.64 -115.65
CA GLN A 482 50.20 6.64 -115.32
C GLN A 482 50.51 5.89 -114.01
N SER A 483 51.78 5.57 -113.73
CA SER A 483 52.16 4.94 -112.47
C SER A 483 52.01 5.90 -111.28
N ALA A 484 52.29 7.19 -111.46
CA ALA A 484 52.14 8.22 -110.44
C ALA A 484 50.65 8.49 -110.13
N LEU A 485 49.79 8.56 -111.16
CA LEU A 485 48.33 8.63 -110.98
C LEU A 485 47.81 7.42 -110.21
N ARG A 486 48.27 6.22 -110.54
CA ARG A 486 47.86 4.99 -109.83
C ARG A 486 48.37 4.93 -108.38
N GLN A 487 49.55 5.50 -108.11
CA GLN A 487 50.04 5.70 -106.75
C GLN A 487 49.21 6.76 -106.01
N GLN A 488 48.78 7.83 -106.67
CA GLN A 488 47.89 8.84 -106.11
C GLN A 488 46.50 8.27 -105.80
N GLU A 489 45.94 7.38 -106.64
CA GLU A 489 44.72 6.62 -106.36
C GLU A 489 44.89 5.69 -105.15
N LEU A 490 46.05 5.03 -105.01
CA LEU A 490 46.35 4.17 -103.84
C LEU A 490 46.52 4.99 -102.56
N VAL A 491 47.19 6.15 -102.64
CA VAL A 491 47.30 7.11 -101.52
C VAL A 491 45.91 7.62 -101.14
N TYR A 492 45.10 8.05 -102.10
CA TYR A 492 43.73 8.54 -101.84
C TYR A 492 42.83 7.46 -101.22
N ASN A 493 42.91 6.21 -101.68
CA ASN A 493 42.21 5.08 -101.07
C ASN A 493 42.74 4.78 -99.65
N GLY A 494 44.05 4.92 -99.43
CA GLY A 494 44.68 4.81 -98.11
C GLY A 494 44.20 5.91 -97.16
N GLU A 495 44.26 7.18 -97.60
CA GLU A 495 43.75 8.35 -96.88
C GLU A 495 42.26 8.23 -96.58
N PHE A 496 41.45 7.71 -97.51
CA PHE A 496 40.02 7.47 -97.28
C PHE A 496 39.77 6.36 -96.24
N GLN A 497 40.56 5.28 -96.25
CA GLN A 497 40.50 4.25 -95.20
C GLN A 497 41.00 4.78 -93.86
N ILE A 498 42.07 5.58 -93.85
CA ILE A 498 42.59 6.27 -92.66
C ILE A 498 41.50 7.19 -92.10
N GLN A 499 40.85 8.05 -92.91
CA GLN A 499 39.74 8.89 -92.45
C GLN A 499 38.54 8.09 -91.93
N GLN A 500 38.23 6.91 -92.50
CA GLN A 500 37.20 6.05 -91.92
C GLN A 500 37.62 5.45 -90.58
N MET A 501 38.89 5.10 -90.41
CA MET A 501 39.44 4.59 -89.15
C MET A 501 39.56 5.70 -88.11
N GLU A 502 39.99 6.91 -88.48
CA GLU A 502 40.00 8.10 -87.64
C GLU A 502 38.58 8.43 -87.17
N ARG A 503 37.57 8.44 -88.05
CA ARG A 503 36.16 8.63 -87.63
C ARG A 503 35.65 7.54 -86.68
N LYS A 504 36.13 6.30 -86.81
CA LYS A 504 35.82 5.20 -85.86
C LYS A 504 36.57 5.37 -84.53
N VAL A 505 37.82 5.84 -84.58
CA VAL A 505 38.64 6.14 -83.39
C VAL A 505 38.10 7.34 -82.63
N SER A 506 37.75 8.46 -83.29
CA SER A 506 37.02 9.59 -82.70
C SER A 506 35.72 9.15 -82.02
N ARG A 507 34.90 8.31 -82.69
CA ARG A 507 33.70 7.74 -82.05
C ARG A 507 34.01 6.86 -80.84
N ALA A 508 35.12 6.12 -80.86
CA ALA A 508 35.56 5.28 -79.74
C ALA A 508 36.23 6.07 -78.60
N SER A 509 36.86 7.22 -78.89
CA SER A 509 37.46 8.14 -77.91
C SER A 509 36.47 9.15 -77.31
N GLY A 510 35.20 9.13 -77.75
CA GLY A 510 34.11 9.91 -77.19
C GLY A 510 33.67 11.12 -78.02
N GLU A 511 34.33 11.42 -79.14
CA GLU A 511 33.91 12.44 -80.10
C GLU A 511 32.74 11.93 -80.94
N ARG A 512 31.52 12.22 -80.48
CA ARG A 512 30.29 12.03 -81.22
C ARG A 512 30.07 13.16 -82.24
N THR A 513 29.30 12.89 -83.28
CA THR A 513 28.97 13.85 -84.35
C THR A 513 28.32 15.13 -83.78
N ALA A 514 28.44 16.27 -84.45
CA ALA A 514 27.86 17.54 -83.99
C ALA A 514 26.34 17.45 -83.72
N ASP A 515 25.62 16.65 -84.49
CA ASP A 515 24.18 16.42 -84.29
C ASP A 515 23.89 15.42 -83.17
N GLU A 516 24.71 14.37 -83.01
CA GLU A 516 24.62 13.41 -81.89
C GLU A 516 24.96 14.10 -80.54
N THR A 517 25.92 15.02 -80.53
CA THR A 517 26.25 15.84 -79.36
C THR A 517 25.21 16.93 -79.09
N LYS A 518 24.55 17.50 -80.12
CA LYS A 518 23.39 18.36 -79.92
C LYS A 518 22.20 17.60 -79.35
N ALA A 519 21.88 16.42 -79.89
CA ALA A 519 20.80 15.58 -79.38
C ALA A 519 21.04 15.17 -77.92
N MET A 520 22.23 14.64 -77.62
CA MET A 520 22.65 14.34 -76.24
C MET A 520 22.64 15.55 -75.33
N LYS A 521 23.04 16.75 -75.81
CA LYS A 521 22.97 17.98 -74.99
C LYS A 521 21.54 18.44 -74.75
N ALA A 522 20.65 18.35 -75.74
CA ALA A 522 19.23 18.67 -75.57
C ALA A 522 18.52 17.66 -74.64
N GLU A 523 18.91 16.38 -74.69
CA GLU A 523 18.42 15.34 -73.79
C GLU A 523 18.97 15.53 -72.37
N ILE A 524 20.24 15.92 -72.22
CA ILE A 524 20.82 16.35 -70.95
C ILE A 524 20.13 17.61 -70.44
N GLU A 525 19.89 18.64 -71.25
CA GLU A 525 19.17 19.87 -70.85
C GLU A 525 17.72 19.57 -70.43
N GLY A 526 17.05 18.63 -71.11
CA GLY A 526 15.73 18.13 -70.72
C GLY A 526 15.75 17.42 -69.36
N LEU A 527 16.65 16.44 -69.20
CA LEU A 527 16.84 15.71 -67.93
C LEU A 527 17.32 16.62 -66.80
N GLN A 528 18.12 17.65 -67.10
CA GLN A 528 18.56 18.66 -66.15
C GLN A 528 17.37 19.54 -65.72
N ALA A 529 16.51 19.95 -66.64
CA ALA A 529 15.29 20.70 -66.33
C ALA A 529 14.28 19.86 -65.53
N GLU A 530 14.14 18.56 -65.84
CA GLU A 530 13.34 17.62 -65.04
C GLU A 530 13.92 17.41 -63.64
N TYR A 531 15.25 17.27 -63.53
CA TYR A 531 15.97 17.16 -62.27
C TYR A 531 15.84 18.44 -61.42
N ASP A 532 16.04 19.62 -62.02
CA ASP A 532 15.90 20.91 -61.35
C ASP A 532 14.45 21.16 -60.92
N ALA A 533 13.46 20.77 -61.75
CA ALA A 533 12.05 20.80 -61.38
C ALA A 533 11.72 19.85 -60.23
N ALA A 534 12.24 18.62 -60.24
CA ALA A 534 12.09 17.66 -59.16
C ALA A 534 12.80 18.13 -57.88
N GLN A 535 13.97 18.76 -57.98
CA GLN A 535 14.71 19.32 -56.86
C GLN A 535 14.01 20.57 -56.28
N ALA A 536 13.38 21.40 -57.12
CA ALA A 536 12.53 22.51 -56.68
C ALA A 536 11.25 22.01 -55.99
N GLN A 537 10.59 20.96 -56.52
CA GLN A 537 9.46 20.29 -55.87
C GLN A 537 9.88 19.67 -54.53
N PHE A 538 11.03 19.01 -54.47
CA PHE A 538 11.58 18.47 -53.23
C PHE A 538 11.88 19.57 -52.21
N ALA A 539 12.51 20.68 -52.60
CA ALA A 539 12.78 21.82 -51.72
C ALA A 539 11.48 22.48 -51.22
N MET A 540 10.47 22.60 -52.08
CA MET A 540 9.13 23.05 -51.72
C MET A 540 8.48 22.12 -50.70
N LEU A 541 8.46 20.81 -50.96
CA LEU A 541 7.92 19.79 -50.06
C LEU A 541 8.68 19.76 -48.72
N GLN A 542 10.00 19.84 -48.73
CA GLN A 542 10.83 19.91 -47.52
C GLN A 542 10.50 21.17 -46.69
N THR A 543 10.27 22.31 -47.35
CA THR A 543 9.83 23.56 -46.71
C THR A 543 8.41 23.44 -46.16
N GLN A 544 7.50 22.76 -46.85
CA GLN A 544 6.14 22.47 -46.37
C GLN A 544 6.15 21.51 -45.19
N CYS A 545 6.92 20.41 -45.24
CA CYS A 545 7.11 19.49 -44.12
C CYS A 545 7.70 20.21 -42.89
N LYS A 546 8.62 21.15 -43.10
CA LYS A 546 9.17 21.98 -42.02
C LYS A 546 8.11 22.91 -41.42
N LYS A 547 7.34 23.63 -42.24
CA LYS A 547 6.18 24.43 -41.77
C LYS A 547 5.16 23.59 -41.00
N LEU A 548 4.76 22.43 -41.54
CA LEU A 548 3.82 21.51 -40.86
C LEU A 548 4.40 20.95 -39.56
N SER A 549 5.72 20.72 -39.49
CA SER A 549 6.40 20.33 -38.24
C SER A 549 6.41 21.47 -37.21
N ASP A 550 6.64 22.70 -37.64
CA ASP A 550 6.64 23.89 -36.78
C ASP A 550 5.22 24.23 -36.30
N GLU A 551 4.21 24.12 -37.18
CA GLU A 551 2.78 24.23 -36.87
C GLU A 551 2.31 23.12 -35.92
N ARG A 552 2.73 21.86 -36.14
CA ARG A 552 2.51 20.75 -35.20
C ARG A 552 3.15 21.03 -33.84
N SER A 553 4.34 21.61 -33.82
CA SER A 553 5.05 21.97 -32.58
C SER A 553 4.45 23.19 -31.87
N ALA A 554 3.81 24.11 -32.62
CA ALA A 554 3.03 25.21 -32.06
C ALA A 554 1.68 24.72 -31.51
N THR A 555 0.96 23.86 -32.23
CA THR A 555 -0.32 23.29 -31.80
C THR A 555 -0.16 22.34 -30.60
N GLU A 556 0.90 21.51 -30.52
CA GLU A 556 1.19 20.73 -29.31
C GLU A 556 1.55 21.62 -28.11
N ARG A 557 2.23 22.75 -28.31
CA ARG A 557 2.45 23.74 -27.22
C ARG A 557 1.13 24.39 -26.77
N ALA A 558 0.28 24.80 -27.70
CA ALA A 558 -1.04 25.35 -27.39
C ALA A 558 -1.94 24.32 -26.68
N LYS A 559 -1.92 23.06 -27.12
CA LYS A 559 -2.61 21.93 -26.48
C LYS A 559 -2.11 21.67 -25.06
N ARG A 560 -0.79 21.70 -24.81
CA ARG A 560 -0.24 21.61 -23.44
C ARG A 560 -0.69 22.77 -22.56
N ALA A 561 -0.69 24.00 -23.08
CA ALA A 561 -1.20 25.16 -22.35
C ALA A 561 -2.70 25.02 -22.03
N LEU A 562 -3.52 24.56 -22.98
CA LEU A 562 -4.95 24.30 -22.79
C LEU A 562 -5.23 23.12 -21.84
N LEU A 563 -4.35 22.11 -21.78
CA LEU A 563 -4.45 21.04 -20.78
C LEU A 563 -4.12 21.54 -19.38
N ALA A 564 -3.07 22.37 -19.24
CA ALA A 564 -2.73 23.00 -17.96
C ALA A 564 -3.85 23.95 -17.46
N THR A 565 -4.45 24.77 -18.33
CA THR A 565 -5.59 25.60 -17.93
C THR A 565 -6.84 24.77 -17.66
N ARG A 566 -7.06 23.65 -18.37
CA ARG A 566 -8.13 22.70 -18.03
C ARG A 566 -7.92 22.12 -16.63
N GLU A 567 -6.70 21.69 -16.31
CA GLU A 567 -6.33 21.15 -14.99
C GLU A 567 -6.55 22.18 -13.88
N GLU A 568 -6.10 23.43 -14.08
CA GLU A 568 -6.34 24.56 -13.17
C GLU A 568 -7.84 24.85 -12.98
N ILE A 569 -8.63 24.82 -14.07
CA ILE A 569 -10.08 25.01 -14.01
C ILE A 569 -10.76 23.84 -13.26
N THR A 570 -10.35 22.58 -13.50
CA THR A 570 -10.88 21.45 -12.71
C THR A 570 -10.51 21.52 -11.24
N ALA A 571 -9.33 22.00 -10.89
CA ALA A 571 -8.94 22.24 -9.50
C ALA A 571 -9.84 23.33 -8.85
N LYS A 572 -10.09 24.43 -9.56
CA LYS A 572 -11.01 25.49 -9.12
C LYS A 572 -12.46 25.01 -9.01
N ILE A 573 -12.92 24.14 -9.92
CA ILE A 573 -14.24 23.51 -9.83
C ILE A 573 -14.32 22.65 -8.57
N ALA A 574 -13.32 21.79 -8.30
CA ALA A 574 -13.30 20.95 -7.10
C ALA A 574 -13.24 21.79 -5.80
N GLU A 575 -12.48 22.90 -5.80
CA GLU A 575 -12.46 23.86 -4.68
C GLU A 575 -13.84 24.50 -4.46
N HIS A 576 -14.50 24.96 -5.53
CA HIS A 576 -15.85 25.53 -5.45
C HIS A 576 -16.92 24.49 -5.08
N GLU A 577 -16.81 23.24 -5.53
CA GLU A 577 -17.69 22.14 -5.12
C GLU A 577 -17.53 21.82 -3.63
N LEU A 578 -16.31 21.81 -3.10
CA LEU A 578 -16.05 21.62 -1.67
C LEU A 578 -16.52 22.83 -0.83
N ALA A 579 -16.34 24.05 -1.33
CA ALA A 579 -16.90 25.26 -0.72
C ALA A 579 -18.45 25.24 -0.72
N ASN A 580 -19.07 24.81 -1.81
CA ASN A 580 -20.52 24.65 -1.92
C ASN A 580 -21.04 23.55 -0.97
N ALA A 581 -20.36 22.40 -0.87
CA ALA A 581 -20.73 21.33 0.06
C ALA A 581 -20.59 21.78 1.54
N SER A 582 -19.54 22.54 1.88
CA SER A 582 -19.36 23.05 3.25
C SER A 582 -20.37 24.14 3.61
N THR A 583 -20.72 25.02 2.67
CA THR A 583 -21.78 26.03 2.86
C THR A 583 -23.17 25.42 2.87
N GLU A 584 -23.46 24.39 2.08
CA GLU A 584 -24.71 23.63 2.14
C GLU A 584 -24.84 22.87 3.47
N SER A 585 -23.76 22.26 3.97
CA SER A 585 -23.73 21.64 5.30
C SER A 585 -23.98 22.67 6.42
N SER A 586 -23.35 23.84 6.32
CA SER A 586 -23.54 24.96 7.26
C SER A 586 -24.98 25.50 7.20
N LEU A 587 -25.56 25.59 6.01
CA LEU A 587 -26.95 26.00 5.82
C LEU A 587 -27.93 24.96 6.38
N LYS A 588 -27.66 23.66 6.21
CA LYS A 588 -28.42 22.56 6.84
C LYS A 588 -28.30 22.57 8.37
N ALA A 589 -27.16 23.00 8.93
CA ALA A 589 -27.03 23.22 10.37
C ALA A 589 -27.90 24.40 10.82
N LEU A 590 -27.74 25.57 10.19
CA LEU A 590 -28.55 26.77 10.48
C LEU A 590 -30.07 26.55 10.30
N TRP A 591 -30.49 25.66 9.39
CA TRP A 591 -31.89 25.27 9.26
C TRP A 591 -32.38 24.47 10.46
N ARG A 592 -31.59 23.51 10.98
CA ARG A 592 -31.92 22.78 12.21
C ARG A 592 -31.92 23.72 13.41
N ASP A 593 -30.91 24.58 13.55
CA ASP A 593 -30.84 25.57 14.63
C ASP A 593 -32.07 26.49 14.60
N LYS A 594 -32.52 26.91 13.40
CA LYS A 594 -33.76 27.67 13.22
C LYS A 594 -35.01 26.88 13.60
N GLU A 595 -35.11 25.61 13.23
CA GLU A 595 -36.23 24.73 13.60
C GLU A 595 -36.27 24.51 15.12
N GLU A 596 -35.13 24.26 15.76
CA GLU A 596 -35.00 24.17 17.21
C GLU A 596 -35.37 25.48 17.91
N LEU A 597 -34.90 26.64 17.42
CA LEU A 597 -35.27 27.94 17.93
C LEU A 597 -36.77 28.25 17.76
N LEU A 598 -37.40 27.80 16.66
CA LEU A 598 -38.84 27.92 16.46
C LEU A 598 -39.61 27.05 17.48
N VAL A 599 -39.18 25.82 17.71
CA VAL A 599 -39.75 24.93 18.73
C VAL A 599 -39.57 25.52 20.14
N GLN A 600 -38.38 26.03 20.47
CA GLN A 600 -38.10 26.71 21.75
C GLN A 600 -38.99 27.94 21.94
N HIS A 601 -39.15 28.77 20.89
CA HIS A 601 -40.01 29.94 20.91
C HIS A 601 -41.50 29.58 21.07
N ASP A 602 -41.97 28.50 20.45
CA ASP A 602 -43.35 28.04 20.62
C ASP A 602 -43.57 27.37 21.99
N LEU A 603 -42.58 26.68 22.55
CA LEU A 603 -42.56 26.24 23.96
C LEU A 603 -42.62 27.44 24.92
N GLN A 604 -41.81 28.48 24.68
CA GLN A 604 -41.85 29.73 25.45
C GLN A 604 -43.21 30.44 25.33
N LYS A 605 -43.84 30.46 24.14
CA LYS A 605 -45.22 30.97 23.99
C LYS A 605 -46.23 30.14 24.77
N LEU A 606 -46.10 28.81 24.80
CA LEU A 606 -46.96 27.95 25.61
C LEU A 606 -46.74 28.20 27.11
N GLU A 607 -45.50 28.41 27.54
CA GLU A 607 -45.19 28.78 28.92
C GLU A 607 -45.72 30.19 29.27
N VAL A 608 -45.57 31.18 28.40
CA VAL A 608 -46.16 32.52 28.57
C VAL A 608 -47.68 32.45 28.62
N LYS A 609 -48.33 31.61 27.79
CA LYS A 609 -49.78 31.35 27.91
C LYS A 609 -50.12 30.71 29.26
N ARG A 610 -49.43 29.65 29.67
CA ARG A 610 -49.61 28.98 30.97
C ARG A 610 -49.45 29.95 32.14
N LEU A 611 -48.43 30.80 32.12
CA LEU A 611 -48.17 31.81 33.14
C LEU A 611 -49.22 32.92 33.12
N LYS A 612 -49.71 33.33 31.94
CA LYS A 612 -50.81 34.27 31.79
C LYS A 612 -52.13 33.69 32.31
N ASP A 613 -52.44 32.44 32.01
CA ASP A 613 -53.64 31.76 32.49
C ASP A 613 -53.58 31.51 34.00
N PHE A 614 -52.39 31.19 34.54
CA PHE A 614 -52.15 31.13 35.98
C PHE A 614 -52.31 32.52 36.63
N LEU A 615 -51.77 33.58 36.02
CA LEU A 615 -51.93 34.96 36.50
C LEU A 615 -53.40 35.40 36.46
N ASN A 616 -54.13 35.10 35.38
CA ASN A 616 -55.57 35.36 35.28
C ASN A 616 -56.32 34.60 36.38
N THR A 617 -56.04 33.31 36.56
CA THR A 617 -56.64 32.49 37.64
C THR A 617 -56.33 33.07 39.02
N ARG A 618 -55.12 33.60 39.24
CA ARG A 618 -54.75 34.31 40.48
C ARG A 618 -55.44 35.66 40.61
N ALA A 619 -55.62 36.41 39.52
CA ALA A 619 -56.36 37.67 39.50
C ALA A 619 -57.86 37.43 39.80
N ASP A 620 -58.46 36.38 39.25
CA ASP A 620 -59.84 35.97 39.55
C ASP A 620 -59.97 35.48 41.01
N GLN A 621 -58.97 34.76 41.54
CA GLN A 621 -58.92 34.40 42.96
C GLN A 621 -58.80 35.64 43.86
N VAL A 622 -57.95 36.60 43.51
CA VAL A 622 -57.82 37.87 44.25
C VAL A 622 -59.12 38.66 44.16
N LEU A 623 -59.70 38.82 42.97
CA LEU A 623 -60.97 39.55 42.77
C LEU A 623 -62.15 38.88 43.49
N THR A 624 -62.21 37.54 43.56
CA THR A 624 -63.22 36.83 44.35
C THR A 624 -62.98 36.95 45.85
N LEU A 625 -61.71 36.97 46.31
CA LEU A 625 -61.36 37.25 47.70
C LEU A 625 -61.64 38.70 48.10
N GLU A 626 -61.32 39.68 47.26
CA GLU A 626 -61.62 41.11 47.44
C GLU A 626 -63.13 41.36 47.46
N ASN A 627 -63.89 40.73 46.54
CA ASN A 627 -65.36 40.77 46.57
C ASN A 627 -65.91 40.15 47.86
N ARG A 628 -65.35 39.02 48.32
CA ARG A 628 -65.77 38.37 49.58
C ARG A 628 -65.37 39.20 50.79
N GLU A 629 -64.20 39.83 50.80
CA GLU A 629 -63.74 40.75 51.83
C GLU A 629 -64.62 42.01 51.87
N PHE A 630 -64.97 42.57 50.73
CA PHE A 630 -65.89 43.71 50.61
C PHE A 630 -67.30 43.36 51.10
N GLN A 631 -67.84 42.20 50.71
CA GLN A 631 -69.10 41.67 51.23
C GLN A 631 -69.05 41.46 52.74
N LEU A 632 -67.98 40.88 53.27
CA LEU A 632 -67.78 40.68 54.70
C LEU A 632 -67.60 42.01 55.46
N LYS A 633 -66.86 42.98 54.91
CA LYS A 633 -66.71 44.34 55.48
C LYS A 633 -68.06 45.04 55.53
N LYS A 634 -68.82 45.04 54.43
CA LYS A 634 -70.16 45.63 54.37
C LYS A 634 -71.12 44.94 55.34
N SER A 635 -71.14 43.60 55.37
CA SER A 635 -71.95 42.82 56.31
C SER A 635 -71.53 43.07 57.77
N MET A 636 -70.24 43.24 58.06
CA MET A 636 -69.74 43.61 59.38
C MET A 636 -70.08 45.06 59.76
N GLU A 637 -70.11 46.00 58.81
CA GLU A 637 -70.59 47.36 59.05
C GLU A 637 -72.10 47.41 59.29
N GLU A 638 -72.88 46.66 58.52
CA GLU A 638 -74.31 46.46 58.73
C GLU A 638 -74.55 45.84 60.10
N ARG A 639 -73.86 44.74 60.43
CA ARG A 639 -73.95 44.09 61.75
C ARG A 639 -73.47 44.99 62.89
N LYS A 640 -72.47 45.84 62.68
CA LYS A 640 -72.00 46.83 63.65
C LYS A 640 -72.99 47.97 63.85
N LYS A 641 -73.71 48.38 62.79
CA LYS A 641 -74.83 49.34 62.87
C LYS A 641 -76.05 48.71 63.56
N GLU A 642 -76.42 47.48 63.23
CA GLU A 642 -77.45 46.70 63.93
C GLU A 642 -77.13 46.56 65.43
N ILE A 643 -75.91 46.12 65.77
CA ILE A 643 -75.45 46.04 67.17
C ILE A 643 -75.43 47.43 67.80
N GLY A 644 -75.06 48.48 67.06
CA GLY A 644 -75.14 49.88 67.50
C GLY A 644 -76.56 50.26 67.93
N VAL A 645 -77.54 50.06 67.05
CA VAL A 645 -78.96 50.30 67.30
C VAL A 645 -79.48 49.41 68.43
N HIS A 646 -79.17 48.12 68.45
CA HIS A 646 -79.53 47.22 69.55
C HIS A 646 -78.93 47.67 70.89
N ARG A 647 -77.69 48.19 70.90
CA ARG A 647 -77.02 48.69 72.10
C ARG A 647 -77.54 50.05 72.53
N GLU A 648 -78.05 50.87 71.61
CA GLU A 648 -78.80 52.09 71.89
C GLU A 648 -80.18 51.80 72.45
N VAL A 649 -80.92 50.85 71.87
CA VAL A 649 -82.19 50.33 72.41
C VAL A 649 -81.97 49.71 73.78
N GLN A 650 -80.92 48.90 73.98
CA GLN A 650 -80.57 48.36 75.30
C GLN A 650 -80.14 49.44 76.29
N ARG A 651 -79.45 50.51 75.86
CA ARG A 651 -79.19 51.68 76.73
C ARG A 651 -80.47 52.43 77.07
N ALA A 652 -81.42 52.56 76.15
CA ALA A 652 -82.72 53.18 76.41
C ALA A 652 -83.58 52.31 77.33
N GLN A 653 -83.57 50.98 77.16
CA GLN A 653 -84.22 50.01 78.05
C GLN A 653 -83.56 49.97 79.43
N LEU A 654 -82.22 50.00 79.51
CA LEU A 654 -81.51 50.12 80.78
C LEU A 654 -81.86 51.44 81.46
N LYS A 655 -81.86 52.57 80.74
CA LYS A 655 -82.27 53.86 81.31
C LYS A 655 -83.72 53.82 81.81
N ALA A 656 -84.66 53.30 81.02
CA ALA A 656 -86.05 53.14 81.45
C ALA A 656 -86.19 52.19 82.64
N ALA A 657 -85.39 51.11 82.71
CA ALA A 657 -85.34 50.20 83.84
C ALA A 657 -84.61 50.79 85.06
N GLU A 658 -83.68 51.73 84.88
CA GLU A 658 -83.04 52.49 85.95
C GLU A 658 -83.96 53.60 86.48
N ASP A 659 -84.75 54.23 85.61
CA ASP A 659 -85.80 55.19 85.96
C ASP A 659 -86.93 54.47 86.72
N GLU A 660 -87.38 53.28 86.26
CA GLU A 660 -88.32 52.42 86.99
C GLU A 660 -87.70 51.82 88.26
N ARG A 661 -86.41 51.43 88.27
CA ARG A 661 -85.70 51.03 89.50
C ARG A 661 -85.61 52.20 90.48
N HIS A 662 -85.39 53.43 90.01
CA HIS A 662 -85.34 54.61 90.86
C HIS A 662 -86.72 54.92 91.43
N LYS A 663 -87.77 54.87 90.62
CA LYS A 663 -89.17 54.97 91.04
C LYS A 663 -89.55 53.88 92.05
N ILE A 664 -89.22 52.61 91.80
CA ILE A 664 -89.40 51.50 92.74
C ILE A 664 -88.53 51.70 93.99
N SER A 665 -87.34 52.28 93.89
CA SER A 665 -86.48 52.60 95.05
C SER A 665 -87.04 53.75 95.87
N VAL A 666 -87.73 54.71 95.26
CA VAL A 666 -88.49 55.77 95.95
C VAL A 666 -89.73 55.17 96.61
N GLU A 667 -90.53 54.38 95.88
CA GLU A 667 -91.65 53.63 96.48
C GLU A 667 -91.20 52.65 97.57
N HIS A 668 -90.01 52.07 97.47
CA HIS A 668 -89.42 51.20 98.48
C HIS A 668 -88.89 52.01 99.66
N ALA A 669 -88.33 53.20 99.46
CA ALA A 669 -88.00 54.12 100.55
C ALA A 669 -89.27 54.61 101.28
N ASP A 670 -90.36 54.87 100.56
CA ASP A 670 -91.67 55.22 101.14
C ASP A 670 -92.31 54.03 101.86
N ARG A 671 -92.24 52.81 101.29
CA ARG A 671 -92.68 51.58 101.95
C ARG A 671 -91.77 51.20 103.13
N GLU A 672 -90.47 51.47 103.08
CA GLU A 672 -89.55 51.36 104.22
C GLU A 672 -89.89 52.39 105.28
N LEU A 673 -90.23 53.63 104.92
CA LEU A 673 -90.73 54.63 105.88
C LEU A 673 -92.05 54.18 106.49
N HIS A 674 -92.91 53.51 105.72
CA HIS A 674 -94.15 52.91 106.22
C HIS A 674 -93.88 51.70 107.13
N ILE A 675 -92.91 50.85 106.78
CA ILE A 675 -92.45 49.71 107.60
C ILE A 675 -91.72 50.19 108.84
N LYS A 676 -90.93 51.27 108.80
CA LYS A 676 -90.29 51.90 109.98
C LYS A 676 -91.34 52.57 110.87
N LYS A 677 -92.40 53.15 110.30
CA LYS A 677 -93.59 53.60 111.06
C LYS A 677 -94.39 52.43 111.67
N LEU A 678 -94.48 51.29 110.97
CA LEU A 678 -95.14 50.07 111.46
C LEU A 678 -94.28 49.29 112.46
N GLN A 679 -92.95 49.28 112.32
CA GLN A 679 -91.99 48.74 113.27
C GLN A 679 -91.93 49.63 114.50
N ALA A 680 -91.93 50.96 114.38
CA ALA A 680 -92.09 51.83 115.55
C ALA A 680 -93.43 51.60 116.27
N LYS A 681 -94.52 51.29 115.54
CA LYS A 681 -95.81 50.86 116.12
C LYS A 681 -95.79 49.44 116.71
N PHE A 682 -95.10 48.49 116.09
CA PHE A 682 -95.02 47.10 116.55
C PHE A 682 -94.05 46.95 117.72
N GLU A 683 -92.95 47.72 117.72
CA GLU A 683 -91.97 47.81 118.79
C GLU A 683 -92.53 48.58 119.99
N THR A 684 -93.45 49.54 119.81
CA THR A 684 -94.25 50.06 120.93
C THR A 684 -95.30 49.05 121.40
N LEU A 685 -96.05 48.37 120.52
CA LEU A 685 -96.97 47.30 120.93
C LEU A 685 -96.26 46.14 121.66
N CYS A 686 -95.01 45.84 121.32
CA CYS A 686 -94.18 44.81 121.97
C CYS A 686 -93.38 45.32 123.19
N LYS A 687 -93.33 46.63 123.46
CA LYS A 687 -92.63 47.21 124.64
C LYS A 687 -93.55 47.93 125.64
N THR A 688 -94.86 47.93 125.41
CA THR A 688 -95.89 48.33 126.39
C THR A 688 -97.08 47.38 126.37
N SER A 689 -96.88 46.06 126.29
CA SER A 689 -96.65 45.23 127.48
C SER A 689 -95.73 45.81 128.56
N PRO A 690 -96.26 46.02 129.78
CA PRO A 690 -95.52 45.94 131.03
C PRO A 690 -95.95 44.71 131.84
N PHE A 691 -95.75 43.50 131.29
CA PHE A 691 -95.72 42.23 132.02
C PHE A 691 -94.37 41.54 131.68
N GLY A 692 -93.42 41.35 132.60
CA GLY A 692 -93.51 41.47 134.06
C GLY A 692 -94.32 40.31 134.65
N ASN A 693 -93.76 39.33 135.36
CA ASN A 693 -92.39 39.19 135.85
C ASN A 693 -92.03 37.69 135.94
N THR A 694 -90.74 37.37 135.86
CA THR A 694 -90.16 36.31 136.68
C THR A 694 -90.08 36.80 138.12
N ASP A 695 -90.53 36.02 139.11
CA ASP A 695 -89.81 35.81 140.39
C ASP A 695 -90.63 34.99 141.41
N GLN A 696 -89.89 34.44 142.39
CA GLN A 696 -90.22 34.20 143.81
C GLN A 696 -91.48 33.38 144.19
N ASP A 697 -91.40 32.75 145.37
CA ASP A 697 -92.35 31.77 145.93
C ASP A 697 -93.85 32.00 145.63
N GLY A 698 -94.44 31.09 144.84
CA GLY A 698 -95.84 30.69 145.05
C GLY A 698 -96.81 30.72 143.86
N GLN A 699 -96.85 29.61 143.12
CA GLN A 699 -98.07 29.05 142.49
C GLN A 699 -98.67 29.87 141.31
N GLU A 700 -99.40 29.28 140.35
CA GLU A 700 -100.23 28.07 140.42
C GLU A 700 -99.80 26.89 139.54
N ARG A 701 -100.24 25.71 139.98
CA ARG A 701 -100.12 24.42 139.30
C ARG A 701 -101.47 24.05 138.68
N SER A 702 -101.46 23.04 137.80
CA SER A 702 -102.38 21.91 137.96
C SER A 702 -101.78 20.67 137.28
N GLN A 703 -101.01 19.81 137.95
CA GLN A 703 -101.34 18.90 139.06
C GLN A 703 -102.36 17.78 138.73
N ALA A 704 -103.00 17.76 137.55
CA ALA A 704 -103.90 16.67 137.16
C ALA A 704 -103.20 15.49 136.44
N TYR A 705 -102.42 15.74 135.39
CA TYR A 705 -101.95 14.67 134.49
C TYR A 705 -100.94 13.70 135.13
N PHE A 706 -100.05 14.19 136.00
CA PHE A 706 -99.06 13.36 136.70
C PHE A 706 -99.66 12.43 137.77
N VAL A 707 -100.91 12.66 138.19
CA VAL A 707 -101.62 11.77 139.12
C VAL A 707 -102.20 10.56 138.39
N ILE A 708 -102.75 10.76 137.19
CA ILE A 708 -103.36 9.68 136.38
C ILE A 708 -102.30 8.70 135.88
N LYS A 709 -101.13 9.21 135.42
CA LYS A 709 -100.03 8.38 134.91
C LYS A 709 -99.26 7.62 136.00
N ALA A 710 -99.42 8.00 137.27
CA ALA A 710 -98.81 7.33 138.42
C ALA A 710 -99.73 6.29 139.08
N ALA A 711 -101.05 6.39 138.92
CA ALA A 711 -102.00 5.43 139.48
C ALA A 711 -102.03 4.11 138.69
N GLN A 712 -102.13 4.16 137.36
CA GLN A 712 -102.29 2.95 136.52
C GLN A 712 -101.09 1.99 136.61
N ARG A 713 -99.85 2.50 136.66
CA ARG A 713 -98.64 1.67 136.83
C ARG A 713 -98.47 1.08 138.23
N ARG A 714 -99.28 1.46 139.22
CA ARG A 714 -99.15 0.99 140.60
C ARG A 714 -100.06 -0.21 140.90
N GLU A 715 -101.14 -0.37 140.15
CA GLU A 715 -102.09 -1.48 140.31
C GLU A 715 -101.70 -2.72 139.46
N GLU A 716 -101.17 -2.51 138.25
CA GLU A 716 -100.66 -3.58 137.37
C GLU A 716 -99.46 -4.32 137.98
N LEU A 717 -98.56 -3.59 138.64
CA LEU A 717 -97.38 -4.15 139.31
C LEU A 717 -97.69 -4.85 140.65
N GLN A 718 -98.86 -4.58 141.25
CA GLN A 718 -99.27 -5.22 142.50
C GLN A 718 -99.98 -6.56 142.22
N ARG A 719 -100.85 -6.64 141.20
CA ARG A 719 -101.43 -7.92 140.74
C ARG A 719 -100.38 -8.94 140.27
N GLN A 720 -99.27 -8.49 139.70
CA GLN A 720 -98.19 -9.39 139.26
C GLN A 720 -97.29 -9.87 140.42
N GLY A 721 -97.36 -9.24 141.60
CA GLY A 721 -96.67 -9.71 142.81
C GLY A 721 -97.42 -10.87 143.48
N ASP A 722 -98.72 -10.67 143.75
CA ASP A 722 -99.55 -11.66 144.46
C ASP A 722 -99.61 -13.01 143.70
N ASP A 723 -99.71 -12.97 142.37
CA ASP A 723 -99.72 -14.14 141.47
C ASP A 723 -98.39 -14.92 141.40
N LEU A 724 -97.29 -14.35 141.91
CA LEU A 724 -95.97 -15.00 142.00
C LEU A 724 -95.72 -15.57 143.41
N ASP A 725 -96.12 -14.86 144.47
CA ASP A 725 -95.96 -15.32 145.84
C ASP A 725 -96.77 -16.60 146.15
N ASP A 726 -97.98 -16.75 145.59
CA ASP A 726 -98.76 -17.98 145.76
C ASP A 726 -98.19 -19.16 144.95
N LYS A 727 -97.54 -18.91 143.80
CA LYS A 727 -96.82 -19.96 143.04
C LYS A 727 -95.57 -20.43 143.77
N ILE A 728 -94.84 -19.52 144.44
CA ILE A 728 -93.67 -19.87 145.26
C ILE A 728 -94.08 -20.78 146.43
N ARG A 729 -95.19 -20.49 147.12
CA ARG A 729 -95.68 -21.31 148.24
C ARG A 729 -96.16 -22.72 147.87
N VAL A 730 -96.61 -22.93 146.63
CA VAL A 730 -96.94 -24.27 146.10
C VAL A 730 -95.67 -25.02 145.74
N ALA A 731 -94.76 -24.39 144.98
CA ALA A 731 -93.49 -24.99 144.59
C ALA A 731 -92.64 -25.44 145.80
N GLU A 732 -92.59 -24.66 146.88
CA GLU A 732 -91.86 -25.03 148.10
C GLU A 732 -92.40 -26.29 148.82
N LYS A 733 -93.69 -26.62 148.63
CA LYS A 733 -94.29 -27.85 149.17
C LYS A 733 -94.02 -29.04 148.25
N GLU A 734 -94.10 -28.82 146.93
CA GLU A 734 -93.86 -29.86 145.92
C GLU A 734 -92.39 -30.30 145.90
N VAL A 735 -91.43 -29.37 146.03
CA VAL A 735 -90.00 -29.69 146.12
C VAL A 735 -89.72 -30.64 147.31
N ARG A 736 -90.31 -30.40 148.49
CA ARG A 736 -90.12 -31.25 149.68
C ARG A 736 -90.74 -32.66 149.52
N ALA A 737 -91.79 -32.80 148.72
CA ALA A 737 -92.36 -34.11 148.38
C ALA A 737 -91.50 -34.84 147.34
N LEU A 738 -91.07 -34.14 146.28
CA LEU A 738 -90.27 -34.68 145.19
C LEU A 738 -88.88 -35.15 145.64
N THR A 739 -88.20 -34.45 146.54
CA THR A 739 -86.91 -34.91 147.08
C THR A 739 -87.04 -36.28 147.79
N LYS A 740 -88.21 -36.60 148.34
CA LYS A 740 -88.44 -37.85 149.08
C LYS A 740 -88.82 -39.03 148.18
N THR A 741 -89.47 -38.79 147.04
CA THR A 741 -89.76 -39.84 146.04
C THR A 741 -88.58 -40.10 145.11
N LEU A 742 -87.81 -39.06 144.75
CA LEU A 742 -86.65 -39.17 143.87
C LEU A 742 -85.56 -40.07 144.50
N ALA A 743 -85.30 -39.93 145.80
CA ALA A 743 -84.37 -40.80 146.54
C ALA A 743 -84.76 -42.30 146.52
N HIS A 744 -86.06 -42.63 146.46
CA HIS A 744 -86.49 -44.03 146.36
C HIS A 744 -86.41 -44.57 144.92
N LEU A 745 -86.64 -43.69 143.93
CA LEU A 745 -86.60 -44.02 142.49
C LEU A 745 -85.18 -44.17 141.95
N GLU A 746 -84.19 -43.42 142.46
CA GLU A 746 -82.78 -43.57 142.08
C GLU A 746 -82.20 -44.91 142.54
N GLY A 747 -82.51 -45.35 143.76
CA GLY A 747 -82.10 -46.67 144.27
C GLY A 747 -82.56 -47.83 143.38
N ARG A 748 -83.80 -47.79 142.88
CA ARG A 748 -84.34 -48.86 142.02
C ARG A 748 -83.96 -48.72 140.54
N ASN A 749 -83.79 -47.50 140.02
CA ASN A 749 -83.30 -47.29 138.66
C ASN A 749 -81.80 -47.65 138.49
N THR A 750 -80.99 -47.54 139.54
CA THR A 750 -79.57 -47.93 139.46
C THR A 750 -79.39 -49.45 139.38
N GLU A 751 -80.26 -50.25 140.00
CA GLU A 751 -80.27 -51.70 139.82
C GLU A 751 -80.77 -52.11 138.42
N TYR A 752 -81.87 -51.51 137.95
CA TYR A 752 -82.43 -51.83 136.62
C TYR A 752 -81.55 -51.36 135.45
N ARG A 753 -80.70 -50.33 135.62
CA ARG A 753 -79.71 -49.92 134.59
C ARG A 753 -78.50 -50.86 134.49
N LYS A 754 -78.15 -51.56 135.58
CA LYS A 754 -77.03 -52.51 135.60
C LYS A 754 -77.33 -53.78 134.80
N SER A 755 -78.60 -54.17 134.64
CA SER A 755 -78.98 -55.32 133.80
C SER A 755 -78.98 -55.05 132.28
N PHE A 756 -78.72 -53.81 131.85
CA PHE A 756 -78.64 -53.43 130.42
C PHE A 756 -77.22 -53.14 129.91
N HIS A 757 -76.17 -53.36 130.72
CA HIS A 757 -74.79 -53.17 130.28
C HIS A 757 -74.20 -54.48 129.71
N ARG A 758 -73.94 -54.47 128.40
CA ARG A 758 -73.18 -55.50 127.68
C ARG A 758 -71.67 -55.21 127.76
N ALA A 759 -70.85 -56.23 127.53
CA ALA A 759 -69.45 -56.32 128.00
C ALA A 759 -68.41 -55.38 127.33
N ASP A 760 -67.20 -55.46 127.88
CA ASP A 760 -66.08 -54.50 127.84
C ASP A 760 -65.28 -54.44 126.52
N MET A 761 -64.62 -53.31 126.26
CA MET A 761 -63.88 -52.96 125.03
C MET A 761 -62.44 -53.53 124.98
N VAL A 762 -62.15 -54.60 125.74
CA VAL A 762 -60.83 -55.26 125.80
C VAL A 762 -60.95 -56.77 125.51
N GLY A 763 -62.00 -57.17 124.78
CA GLY A 763 -62.25 -58.55 124.36
C GLY A 763 -61.59 -58.95 123.04
N GLU A 764 -61.64 -60.26 122.75
CA GLU A 764 -60.96 -60.92 121.61
C GLU A 764 -61.35 -60.36 120.22
N GLU A 765 -62.50 -59.71 120.09
CA GLU A 765 -62.94 -59.05 118.84
C GLU A 765 -62.01 -57.90 118.42
N ALA A 766 -61.37 -57.21 119.38
CA ALA A 766 -60.41 -56.13 119.08
C ALA A 766 -59.11 -56.67 118.43
N VAL A 767 -58.71 -57.90 118.74
CA VAL A 767 -57.50 -58.53 118.20
C VAL A 767 -57.66 -58.86 116.72
N LYS A 768 -58.86 -59.31 116.31
CA LYS A 768 -59.19 -59.57 114.89
C LYS A 768 -59.22 -58.30 114.04
N MET A 769 -59.55 -57.15 114.65
CA MET A 769 -59.55 -55.85 113.97
C MET A 769 -58.11 -55.43 113.61
N ASN A 770 -57.17 -55.51 114.56
CA ASN A 770 -55.76 -55.20 114.33
C ASN A 770 -55.13 -56.09 113.23
N GLN A 771 -55.51 -57.38 113.16
CA GLN A 771 -55.01 -58.29 112.11
C GLN A 771 -55.44 -57.87 110.69
N LEU A 772 -56.62 -57.28 110.54
CA LEU A 772 -57.08 -56.74 109.26
C LEU A 772 -56.42 -55.40 108.92
N GLU A 773 -56.15 -54.54 109.91
CA GLU A 773 -55.37 -53.31 109.70
C GLU A 773 -53.93 -53.61 109.26
N ASP A 774 -53.29 -54.63 109.80
CA ASP A 774 -51.95 -55.03 109.37
C ASP A 774 -51.94 -55.64 107.96
N GLN A 775 -52.99 -56.37 107.55
CA GLN A 775 -53.14 -56.80 106.16
C GLN A 775 -53.27 -55.59 105.21
N VAL A 776 -54.04 -54.56 105.57
CA VAL A 776 -54.13 -53.31 104.80
C VAL A 776 -52.77 -52.61 104.71
N LYS A 777 -52.01 -52.49 105.82
CA LYS A 777 -50.64 -51.94 105.78
C LYS A 777 -49.72 -52.73 104.84
N THR A 778 -49.77 -54.07 104.85
CA THR A 778 -48.93 -54.85 103.92
C THR A 778 -49.31 -54.61 102.46
N ALA A 779 -50.60 -54.42 102.15
CA ALA A 779 -51.05 -54.04 100.81
C ALA A 779 -50.56 -52.62 100.44
N GLU A 780 -50.66 -51.65 101.34
CA GLU A 780 -50.14 -50.29 101.15
C GLU A 780 -48.61 -50.27 100.96
N ASP A 781 -47.86 -51.06 101.74
CA ASP A 781 -46.42 -51.24 101.59
C ASP A 781 -46.04 -51.86 100.25
N THR A 782 -46.81 -52.83 99.74
CA THR A 782 -46.57 -53.36 98.38
C THR A 782 -46.89 -52.31 97.31
N LEU A 783 -47.94 -51.51 97.47
CA LEU A 783 -48.29 -50.43 96.55
C LEU A 783 -47.26 -49.30 96.60
N PHE A 784 -46.69 -48.99 97.77
CA PHE A 784 -45.57 -48.06 97.94
C PHE A 784 -44.28 -48.61 97.31
N LYS A 785 -43.98 -49.91 97.48
CA LYS A 785 -42.88 -50.58 96.77
C LYS A 785 -43.07 -50.52 95.25
N ARG A 786 -44.28 -50.78 94.73
CA ARG A 786 -44.60 -50.64 93.30
C ARG A 786 -44.50 -49.20 92.79
N LYS A 787 -44.93 -48.19 93.56
CA LYS A 787 -44.72 -46.78 93.22
C LYS A 787 -43.24 -46.40 93.22
N LYS A 788 -42.45 -46.95 94.15
CA LYS A 788 -40.99 -46.75 94.20
C LYS A 788 -40.26 -47.49 93.07
N GLU A 789 -40.72 -48.67 92.68
CA GLU A 789 -40.28 -49.37 91.47
C GLU A 789 -40.64 -48.58 90.21
N LEU A 790 -41.84 -47.98 90.15
CA LEU A 790 -42.28 -47.16 89.03
C LEU A 790 -41.46 -45.86 88.94
N GLN A 791 -41.22 -45.16 90.05
CA GLN A 791 -40.27 -44.04 90.09
C GLN A 791 -38.83 -44.46 89.75
N ARG A 792 -38.39 -45.67 90.14
CA ARG A 792 -37.09 -46.20 89.73
C ARG A 792 -37.06 -46.45 88.22
N LEU A 793 -38.13 -47.00 87.64
CA LEU A 793 -38.26 -47.22 86.20
C LEU A 793 -38.40 -45.91 85.42
N GLU A 794 -39.03 -44.87 85.99
CA GLU A 794 -39.07 -43.51 85.44
C GLU A 794 -37.67 -42.88 85.49
N MET A 795 -36.94 -42.97 86.60
CA MET A 795 -35.55 -42.53 86.70
C MET A 795 -34.61 -43.35 85.81
N GLU A 796 -34.86 -44.64 85.60
CA GLU A 796 -34.12 -45.49 84.65
C GLU A 796 -34.47 -45.13 83.20
N MET A 797 -35.72 -44.77 82.91
CA MET A 797 -36.14 -44.23 81.60
C MET A 797 -35.51 -42.85 81.33
N GLU A 798 -35.48 -41.95 82.32
CA GLU A 798 -34.80 -40.65 82.21
C GLU A 798 -33.28 -40.83 82.09
N ALA A 799 -32.68 -41.76 82.84
CA ALA A 799 -31.27 -42.09 82.74
C ALA A 799 -30.93 -42.72 81.38
N GLU A 800 -31.77 -43.62 80.83
CA GLU A 800 -31.58 -44.17 79.50
C GLU A 800 -31.92 -43.16 78.39
N GLN A 801 -32.81 -42.19 78.61
CA GLN A 801 -33.00 -41.05 77.69
C GLN A 801 -31.78 -40.11 77.70
N HIS A 802 -31.21 -39.84 78.88
CA HIS A 802 -29.92 -39.15 79.00
C HIS A 802 -28.80 -39.96 78.36
N ARG A 803 -28.80 -41.28 78.50
CA ARG A 803 -27.84 -42.18 77.85
C ARG A 803 -28.02 -42.24 76.34
N ILE A 804 -29.24 -42.15 75.83
CA ILE A 804 -29.54 -42.00 74.41
C ILE A 804 -29.06 -40.64 73.92
N ALA A 805 -29.25 -39.56 74.68
CA ALA A 805 -28.69 -38.25 74.35
C ALA A 805 -27.14 -38.22 74.39
N GLU A 806 -26.53 -38.95 75.33
CA GLU A 806 -25.08 -39.19 75.39
C GLU A 806 -24.61 -40.07 74.22
N LEU A 807 -25.36 -41.10 73.82
CA LEU A 807 -25.09 -41.93 72.65
C LEU A 807 -25.34 -41.16 71.34
N GLU A 808 -26.26 -40.21 71.29
CA GLU A 808 -26.48 -39.31 70.14
C GLU A 808 -25.37 -38.27 70.03
N THR A 809 -24.92 -37.70 71.16
CA THR A 809 -23.77 -36.80 71.16
C THR A 809 -22.46 -37.54 70.89
N GLN A 810 -22.31 -38.77 71.38
CA GLN A 810 -21.24 -39.68 70.96
C GLN A 810 -21.39 -40.07 69.50
N ALA A 811 -22.57 -40.33 68.96
CA ALA A 811 -22.79 -40.63 67.54
C ALA A 811 -22.51 -39.40 66.65
N ARG A 812 -22.81 -38.19 67.12
CA ARG A 812 -22.38 -36.93 66.49
C ARG A 812 -20.87 -36.77 66.57
N HIS A 813 -20.25 -36.99 67.73
CA HIS A 813 -18.78 -36.98 67.86
C HIS A 813 -18.11 -38.07 67.01
N PHE A 814 -18.68 -39.26 66.91
CA PHE A 814 -18.21 -40.33 66.03
C PHE A 814 -18.46 -39.97 64.57
N LYS A 815 -19.54 -39.26 64.23
CA LYS A 815 -19.79 -38.77 62.87
C LYS A 815 -18.82 -37.65 62.52
N ASP A 816 -18.61 -36.66 63.37
CA ASP A 816 -17.61 -35.60 63.23
C ASP A 816 -16.20 -36.21 63.19
N HIS A 817 -15.93 -37.24 63.99
CA HIS A 817 -14.68 -38.00 63.96
C HIS A 817 -14.56 -38.83 62.68
N ASN A 818 -15.66 -39.38 62.14
CA ASN A 818 -15.66 -40.09 60.88
C ASN A 818 -15.51 -39.12 59.71
N GLU A 819 -16.08 -37.92 59.76
CA GLU A 819 -15.87 -36.83 58.80
C GLU A 819 -14.42 -36.30 58.88
N ASN A 820 -13.84 -36.18 60.08
CA ASN A 820 -12.43 -35.87 60.28
C ASN A 820 -11.51 -37.02 59.84
N LEU A 821 -11.89 -38.29 60.05
CA LEU A 821 -11.20 -39.47 59.53
C LEU A 821 -11.35 -39.56 58.01
N HIS A 822 -12.47 -39.13 57.42
CA HIS A 822 -12.68 -39.08 55.98
C HIS A 822 -11.87 -37.94 55.37
N ALA A 823 -11.75 -36.80 56.06
CA ALA A 823 -10.87 -35.69 55.69
C ALA A 823 -9.39 -36.10 55.81
N ALA A 824 -9.01 -36.77 56.91
CA ALA A 824 -7.68 -37.35 57.10
C ALA A 824 -7.39 -38.44 56.08
N GLN A 825 -8.34 -39.32 55.76
CA GLN A 825 -8.24 -40.31 54.69
C GLN A 825 -8.12 -39.62 53.32
N THR A 826 -8.86 -38.54 53.07
CA THR A 826 -8.74 -37.76 51.82
C THR A 826 -7.37 -37.07 51.74
N GLN A 827 -6.82 -36.64 52.87
CA GLN A 827 -5.48 -36.07 52.94
C GLN A 827 -4.40 -37.15 52.81
N VAL A 828 -4.54 -38.30 53.47
CA VAL A 828 -3.67 -39.48 53.31
C VAL A 828 -3.77 -40.05 51.90
N LEU A 829 -4.91 -39.96 51.21
CA LEU A 829 -5.05 -40.31 49.79
C LEU A 829 -4.31 -39.29 48.90
N LYS A 830 -4.38 -37.99 49.20
CA LYS A 830 -3.57 -36.97 48.51
C LYS A 830 -2.08 -37.12 48.78
N GLU A 831 -1.69 -37.47 50.00
CA GLU A 831 -0.31 -37.75 50.38
C GLU A 831 0.17 -39.06 49.76
N LEU A 832 -0.67 -40.09 49.71
CA LEU A 832 -0.43 -41.34 48.99
C LEU A 832 -0.32 -41.10 47.48
N ASP A 833 -1.12 -40.22 46.88
CA ASP A 833 -1.00 -39.86 45.47
C ASP A 833 0.25 -39.00 45.22
N ALA A 834 0.64 -38.13 46.16
CA ALA A 834 1.91 -37.42 46.12
C ALA A 834 3.13 -38.36 46.30
N GLU A 835 3.02 -39.39 47.13
CA GLU A 835 4.04 -40.45 47.30
C GLU A 835 4.04 -41.44 46.12
N LYS A 836 2.89 -41.73 45.49
CA LYS A 836 2.83 -42.42 44.20
C LYS A 836 3.50 -41.58 43.12
N ASP A 837 3.33 -40.26 43.12
CA ASP A 837 3.99 -39.35 42.17
C ASP A 837 5.49 -39.26 42.41
N LYS A 838 5.94 -39.21 43.67
CA LYS A 838 7.36 -39.31 44.04
C LYS A 838 7.90 -40.70 43.67
N GLY A 839 7.14 -41.75 43.92
CA GLY A 839 7.41 -43.13 43.55
C GLY A 839 7.55 -43.29 42.03
N LEU A 840 6.64 -42.72 41.24
CA LEU A 840 6.69 -42.69 39.77
C LEU A 840 7.87 -41.86 39.25
N LYS A 841 8.27 -40.80 39.95
CA LYS A 841 9.49 -40.03 39.63
C LYS A 841 10.77 -40.82 39.99
N ALA A 842 10.74 -41.54 41.11
CA ALA A 842 11.84 -42.38 41.58
C ALA A 842 12.01 -43.65 40.72
N THR A 843 10.92 -44.33 40.34
CA THR A 843 10.94 -45.46 39.40
C THR A 843 11.34 -44.99 38.01
N LYS A 844 10.79 -43.90 37.46
CA LYS A 844 11.28 -43.34 36.18
C LYS A 844 12.76 -42.95 36.22
N ARG A 845 13.28 -42.54 37.37
CA ARG A 845 14.73 -42.28 37.58
C ARG A 845 15.52 -43.59 37.69
N LEU A 846 14.98 -44.61 38.37
CA LEU A 846 15.56 -45.94 38.47
C LEU A 846 15.59 -46.62 37.09
N ASP A 847 14.48 -46.65 36.36
CA ASP A 847 14.37 -47.13 34.98
C ASP A 847 15.35 -46.44 34.03
N ARG A 848 15.65 -45.15 34.28
CA ARG A 848 16.66 -44.40 33.54
C ARG A 848 18.05 -44.90 33.90
N LEU A 849 18.39 -44.96 35.19
CA LEU A 849 19.68 -45.48 35.67
C LEU A 849 19.90 -46.96 35.29
N VAL A 850 18.85 -47.77 35.23
CA VAL A 850 18.88 -49.16 34.77
C VAL A 850 19.13 -49.22 33.25
N ARG A 851 18.48 -48.37 32.44
CA ARG A 851 18.81 -48.24 31.00
C ARG A 851 20.22 -47.72 30.77
N ASP A 852 20.67 -46.74 31.56
CA ASP A 852 22.03 -46.20 31.51
C ASP A 852 23.06 -47.30 31.92
N HIS A 853 22.72 -48.17 32.87
CA HIS A 853 23.54 -49.33 33.26
C HIS A 853 23.58 -50.43 32.18
N ARG A 854 22.44 -50.78 31.59
CA ARG A 854 22.34 -51.78 30.50
C ARG A 854 23.11 -51.34 29.25
N THR A 855 22.98 -50.07 28.87
CA THR A 855 23.74 -49.49 27.75
C THR A 855 25.23 -49.44 28.04
N ALA A 856 25.65 -49.13 29.28
CA ALA A 856 27.06 -49.15 29.68
C ALA A 856 27.70 -50.56 29.72
N ARG A 857 26.90 -51.62 29.92
CA ARG A 857 27.36 -53.03 29.91
C ARG A 857 27.08 -53.81 28.63
N GLY A 858 26.41 -53.22 27.64
CA GLY A 858 26.13 -53.86 26.35
C GLY A 858 25.15 -55.04 26.43
N VAL A 859 24.18 -54.98 27.36
CA VAL A 859 23.16 -56.03 27.53
C VAL A 859 21.92 -55.72 26.66
N PRO A 860 21.37 -56.67 25.88
CA PRO A 860 20.15 -56.45 25.09
C PRO A 860 18.93 -56.12 25.96
N ASP A 861 18.00 -55.33 25.42
CA ASP A 861 16.93 -54.64 26.18
C ASP A 861 15.77 -55.55 26.67
N GLY A 862 16.04 -56.85 26.86
CA GLY A 862 15.11 -57.86 27.39
C GLY A 862 15.68 -58.75 28.51
N GLU A 863 17.00 -58.71 28.76
CA GLU A 863 17.64 -59.50 29.82
C GLU A 863 18.17 -58.58 30.95
N LYS A 864 17.97 -58.99 32.20
CA LYS A 864 18.42 -58.24 33.39
C LYS A 864 19.89 -58.57 33.71
N SER A 865 20.71 -57.58 34.05
CA SER A 865 22.07 -57.84 34.58
C SER A 865 22.04 -58.66 35.87
N ILE A 866 23.15 -59.31 36.20
CA ILE A 866 23.32 -60.00 37.49
C ILE A 866 23.18 -59.02 38.66
N GLU A 867 23.68 -57.77 38.54
CA GLU A 867 23.42 -56.74 39.56
C GLU A 867 21.95 -56.36 39.67
N GLU A 868 21.19 -56.37 38.56
CA GLU A 868 19.75 -56.11 38.60
C GLU A 868 19.02 -57.25 39.33
N HIS A 869 19.41 -58.51 39.11
CA HIS A 869 18.89 -59.64 39.89
C HIS A 869 19.25 -59.55 41.39
N VAL A 870 20.44 -59.07 41.74
CA VAL A 870 20.85 -58.86 43.13
C VAL A 870 20.10 -57.70 43.76
N LEU A 871 19.90 -56.59 43.03
CA LEU A 871 19.10 -55.45 43.47
C LEU A 871 17.61 -55.84 43.63
N ASP A 872 17.05 -56.60 42.70
CA ASP A 872 15.69 -57.16 42.80
C ASP A 872 15.56 -58.09 44.03
N LEU A 873 16.58 -58.90 44.33
CA LEU A 873 16.61 -59.76 45.52
C LEU A 873 16.73 -58.96 46.83
N CYS A 874 17.53 -57.91 46.85
CA CYS A 874 17.62 -56.99 48.00
C CYS A 874 16.31 -56.23 48.19
N HIS A 875 15.72 -55.72 47.10
CA HIS A 875 14.44 -55.03 47.11
C HIS A 875 13.31 -55.96 47.56
N ALA A 876 13.27 -57.22 47.11
CA ALA A 876 12.31 -58.23 47.57
C ALA A 876 12.50 -58.57 49.06
N LYS A 877 13.74 -58.58 49.57
CA LYS A 877 14.01 -58.74 51.01
C LYS A 877 13.56 -57.53 51.82
N GLU A 878 13.81 -56.32 51.35
CA GLU A 878 13.35 -55.07 51.98
C GLU A 878 11.83 -54.94 51.96
N LEU A 879 11.17 -55.33 50.86
CA LEU A 879 9.71 -55.42 50.75
C LEU A 879 9.13 -56.46 51.71
N ASN A 880 9.72 -57.65 51.81
CA ASN A 880 9.28 -58.64 52.80
C ASN A 880 9.49 -58.12 54.23
N HIS A 881 10.57 -57.41 54.50
CA HIS A 881 10.83 -56.81 55.81
C HIS A 881 9.84 -55.66 56.12
N SER A 882 9.47 -54.85 55.13
CA SER A 882 8.52 -53.75 55.28
C SER A 882 7.10 -54.25 55.48
N LEU A 883 6.67 -55.24 54.69
CA LEU A 883 5.37 -55.89 54.83
C LEU A 883 5.25 -56.62 56.18
N LEU A 884 6.29 -57.33 56.62
CA LEU A 884 6.27 -57.95 57.95
C LEU A 884 6.28 -56.92 59.09
N TYR A 885 6.97 -55.78 58.93
CA TYR A 885 6.95 -54.71 59.93
C TYR A 885 5.59 -54.00 59.99
N THR A 886 4.95 -53.69 58.86
CA THR A 886 3.61 -53.09 58.84
C THR A 886 2.54 -54.06 59.34
N LEU A 887 2.66 -55.37 59.05
CA LEU A 887 1.87 -56.42 59.70
C LEU A 887 2.06 -56.41 61.24
N GLY A 888 3.27 -56.16 61.72
CA GLY A 888 3.58 -55.97 63.15
C GLY A 888 2.98 -54.70 63.77
N GLN A 889 2.92 -53.59 63.01
CA GLN A 889 2.21 -52.38 63.44
C GLN A 889 0.70 -52.60 63.48
N LEU A 890 0.13 -53.31 62.49
CA LEU A 890 -1.27 -53.72 62.48
C LEU A 890 -1.62 -54.55 63.72
N ALA A 891 -0.76 -55.50 64.10
CA ALA A 891 -0.91 -56.28 65.33
C ALA A 891 -0.77 -55.46 66.63
N GLN A 892 -0.17 -54.26 66.59
CA GLN A 892 -0.13 -53.33 67.74
C GLN A 892 -1.36 -52.43 67.81
N GLU A 893 -1.91 -52.02 66.68
CA GLU A 893 -3.14 -51.20 66.61
C GLU A 893 -4.40 -52.04 66.87
N PHE A 894 -4.39 -53.32 66.48
CA PHE A 894 -5.50 -54.26 66.63
C PHE A 894 -5.09 -55.50 67.45
N PRO A 895 -5.17 -55.46 68.79
CA PRO A 895 -4.69 -56.54 69.66
C PRO A 895 -5.34 -57.91 69.40
N GLU A 896 -6.61 -57.92 68.97
CA GLU A 896 -7.37 -59.14 68.63
C GLU A 896 -6.77 -59.93 67.45
N LEU A 897 -6.05 -59.24 66.55
CA LEU A 897 -5.34 -59.88 65.45
C LEU A 897 -3.94 -60.34 65.83
N SER A 898 -3.40 -59.93 66.99
CA SER A 898 -1.98 -60.14 67.31
C SER A 898 -1.60 -61.61 67.44
N ASP A 899 -2.41 -62.42 68.12
CA ASP A 899 -2.18 -63.87 68.29
C ASP A 899 -2.33 -64.67 66.97
N PRO A 900 -3.44 -64.61 66.21
CA PRO A 900 -3.58 -65.36 64.97
C PRO A 900 -2.59 -64.90 63.89
N LEU A 901 -2.20 -63.61 63.88
CA LEU A 901 -1.18 -63.10 62.96
C LEU A 901 0.22 -63.57 63.36
N HIS A 902 0.55 -63.62 64.66
CA HIS A 902 1.79 -64.24 65.13
C HIS A 902 1.84 -65.75 64.90
N GLU A 903 0.73 -66.48 65.01
CA GLU A 903 0.66 -67.90 64.64
C GLU A 903 0.84 -68.11 63.13
N GLY A 904 0.12 -67.36 62.27
CA GLY A 904 0.27 -67.46 60.82
C GLY A 904 1.68 -67.13 60.33
N VAL A 905 2.30 -66.07 60.87
CA VAL A 905 3.68 -65.69 60.53
C VAL A 905 4.69 -66.76 61.02
N LYS A 906 4.50 -67.35 62.21
CA LYS A 906 5.31 -68.47 62.70
C LYS A 906 5.12 -69.75 61.87
N ALA A 907 3.90 -70.06 61.45
CA ALA A 907 3.58 -71.25 60.64
C ALA A 907 4.25 -71.23 59.25
N HIS A 908 4.77 -70.07 58.82
CA HIS A 908 5.54 -69.92 57.57
C HIS A 908 7.03 -69.61 57.81
N ASN A 909 7.54 -69.82 59.03
CA ASN A 909 8.93 -69.55 59.44
C ASN A 909 9.40 -68.10 59.20
N LEU A 910 8.48 -67.15 59.16
CA LEU A 910 8.77 -65.72 59.08
C LEU A 910 8.78 -65.12 60.49
N HIS A 911 9.46 -64.00 60.66
CA HIS A 911 9.48 -63.28 61.93
C HIS A 911 9.15 -61.80 61.69
N ILE A 912 8.22 -61.28 62.49
CA ILE A 912 7.83 -59.86 62.47
C ILE A 912 9.02 -59.04 62.99
N PRO A 913 9.62 -58.14 62.18
CA PRO A 913 10.68 -57.27 62.65
C PRO A 913 10.16 -56.33 63.74
N ALA A 914 10.95 -56.16 64.80
CA ALA A 914 10.62 -55.21 65.87
C ALA A 914 11.01 -53.75 65.54
N LEU A 915 11.63 -53.51 64.38
CA LEU A 915 12.11 -52.20 63.92
C LEU A 915 11.77 -51.96 62.45
N PRO A 916 11.57 -50.69 62.02
CA PRO A 916 11.23 -50.35 60.65
C PRO A 916 12.39 -50.61 59.67
N PRO A 917 12.09 -51.00 58.42
CA PRO A 917 13.09 -51.12 57.36
C PRO A 917 13.80 -49.79 57.13
N GLY A 918 15.13 -49.85 56.99
CA GLY A 918 15.98 -48.66 56.90
C GLY A 918 16.62 -48.24 58.23
N ALA A 919 16.17 -48.80 59.37
CA ALA A 919 16.88 -48.69 60.65
C ALA A 919 17.54 -50.03 61.02
N ALA A 920 18.88 -50.08 60.97
CA ALA A 920 19.63 -51.20 61.54
C ALA A 920 19.39 -51.28 63.07
N PRO A 921 19.21 -52.47 63.67
CA PRO A 921 18.64 -52.58 65.00
C PRO A 921 19.65 -52.43 66.13
N LEU A 922 19.42 -51.46 67.02
CA LEU A 922 19.96 -51.44 68.37
C LEU A 922 18.83 -51.36 69.40
N ALA A 923 18.82 -52.36 70.28
CA ALA A 923 17.80 -52.69 71.25
C ALA A 923 17.42 -51.57 72.24
N GLY A 924 16.15 -51.54 72.69
CA GLY A 924 15.74 -50.71 73.83
C GLY A 924 14.24 -50.53 74.04
N ALA A 925 13.54 -51.52 74.61
CA ALA A 925 12.19 -51.32 75.16
C ALA A 925 12.24 -50.40 76.42
N ARG A 926 11.21 -49.63 76.79
CA ARG A 926 9.89 -50.12 77.26
C ARG A 926 8.76 -49.06 77.23
N LYS A 927 7.52 -49.56 77.16
CA LYS A 927 6.22 -48.87 77.13
C LYS A 927 5.73 -48.32 78.49
N LYS A 928 4.75 -47.40 78.39
CA LYS A 928 3.53 -47.11 79.22
C LYS A 928 3.46 -45.62 79.62
N GLY A 929 2.31 -44.94 79.65
CA GLY A 929 0.93 -45.33 79.31
C GLY A 929 -0.09 -44.53 80.15
N GLY A 930 -1.27 -44.23 79.60
CA GLY A 930 -2.34 -43.41 80.23
C GLY A 930 -2.66 -42.16 79.40
N SER A 931 -3.90 -41.84 79.01
CA SER A 931 -5.15 -41.70 79.81
C SER A 931 -5.11 -40.47 80.73
N ALA A 932 -6.12 -39.60 80.82
CA ALA A 932 -7.30 -39.29 80.01
C ALA A 932 -7.94 -37.99 80.58
N THR A 933 -8.96 -37.42 79.91
CA THR A 933 -9.91 -36.42 80.48
C THR A 933 -9.28 -35.08 80.94
N ASP A 934 -10.02 -34.00 81.22
CA ASP A 934 -11.47 -33.83 81.26
C ASP A 934 -11.90 -32.44 80.76
N SER A 935 -13.14 -32.32 80.29
CA SER A 935 -13.80 -31.05 79.98
C SER A 935 -15.00 -30.86 80.90
N ARG A 936 -15.06 -29.78 81.69
CA ARG A 936 -16.32 -29.35 82.31
C ARG A 936 -16.57 -27.83 82.27
N PRO A 937 -17.86 -27.40 82.27
CA PRO A 937 -18.31 -26.06 81.87
C PRO A 937 -18.74 -25.23 83.11
N PRO A 938 -19.62 -24.18 83.04
CA PRO A 938 -21.08 -24.41 82.95
C PRO A 938 -22.02 -23.29 82.40
N SER A 939 -23.27 -23.72 82.17
CA SER A 939 -24.58 -23.05 82.46
C SER A 939 -24.99 -21.65 81.94
N ALA A 940 -25.90 -21.65 80.96
CA ALA A 940 -27.33 -21.24 81.03
C ALA A 940 -27.86 -20.13 81.98
N ARG A 941 -28.71 -19.25 81.40
CA ARG A 941 -29.96 -18.58 81.91
C ARG A 941 -30.32 -17.42 80.96
N SER A 942 -31.54 -16.87 80.79
CA SER A 942 -32.96 -17.21 80.95
C SER A 942 -33.78 -15.91 80.69
N ASP A 943 -35.07 -16.02 80.36
CA ASP A 943 -36.15 -14.99 80.48
C ASP A 943 -36.36 -13.81 79.47
N ARG A 944 -37.57 -13.86 78.88
CA ARG A 944 -38.66 -12.84 78.79
C ARG A 944 -38.54 -11.50 78.00
N SER A 945 -39.51 -11.35 77.07
CA SER A 945 -40.29 -10.15 76.64
C SER A 945 -39.55 -8.85 76.28
N ASP A 946 -39.84 -8.17 75.16
CA ASP A 946 -41.11 -7.47 74.93
C ASP A 946 -41.28 -6.99 73.45
N ALA A 947 -42.47 -6.51 73.07
CA ALA A 947 -42.82 -5.68 71.89
C ALA A 947 -42.56 -6.24 70.46
N SER A 948 -43.27 -5.84 69.39
CA SER A 948 -44.59 -5.20 69.24
C SER A 948 -45.12 -5.33 67.78
N SER A 949 -46.44 -5.25 67.62
CA SER A 949 -47.19 -4.80 66.42
C SER A 949 -46.78 -5.21 65.00
N LYS A 950 -47.62 -6.09 64.42
CA LYS A 950 -48.34 -5.89 63.14
C LYS A 950 -47.68 -5.05 62.02
N SER A 951 -47.51 -5.67 60.86
CA SER A 951 -48.26 -5.21 59.68
C SER A 951 -48.62 -6.35 58.72
N SER A 952 -49.89 -6.34 58.31
CA SER A 952 -50.37 -7.00 57.10
C SER A 952 -50.08 -6.11 55.89
N ALA A 953 -49.53 -6.65 54.81
CA ALA A 953 -49.81 -6.16 53.47
C ALA A 953 -49.50 -7.22 52.41
N SER A 954 -50.47 -7.47 51.54
CA SER A 954 -50.35 -8.28 50.34
C SER A 954 -49.72 -7.52 49.17
N SER A 955 -49.27 -8.29 48.18
CA SER A 955 -49.06 -7.91 46.76
C SER A 955 -47.81 -7.10 46.37
N SER A 956 -46.93 -7.74 45.61
CA SER A 956 -46.79 -7.56 44.14
C SER A 956 -45.35 -7.77 43.63
N ALA A 957 -45.28 -8.34 42.42
CA ALA A 957 -44.24 -8.17 41.40
C ALA A 957 -42.75 -8.51 41.66
N SER A 958 -42.38 -9.67 41.12
CA SER A 958 -41.35 -9.81 40.06
C SER A 958 -39.86 -10.03 40.39
N ARG A 959 -39.32 -11.05 39.70
CA ARG A 959 -37.96 -11.22 39.13
C ARG A 959 -36.71 -11.12 40.03
N GLY A 960 -35.74 -11.99 39.69
CA GLY A 960 -34.34 -11.57 39.65
C GLY A 960 -33.45 -12.04 40.80
N GLN A 961 -32.98 -13.29 40.71
CA GLN A 961 -31.65 -13.67 41.16
C GLN A 961 -30.55 -12.88 40.40
N PRO A 962 -29.24 -12.97 40.75
CA PRO A 962 -28.61 -13.57 41.94
C PRO A 962 -27.35 -12.81 42.50
N ARG A 963 -26.83 -13.28 43.65
CA ARG A 963 -25.39 -13.24 44.05
C ARG A 963 -24.75 -11.83 44.27
N ARG A 964 -23.57 -11.66 44.89
CA ARG A 964 -22.83 -12.37 45.97
C ARG A 964 -21.62 -11.48 46.34
N ALA A 965 -21.16 -11.58 47.59
CA ALA A 965 -19.81 -11.22 48.06
C ALA A 965 -19.45 -9.74 48.26
N VAL A 966 -18.53 -9.58 49.21
CA VAL A 966 -17.89 -8.35 49.70
C VAL A 966 -16.60 -8.08 48.90
N ALA A 967 -16.11 -6.84 48.99
CA ALA A 967 -14.95 -6.26 48.29
C ALA A 967 -13.61 -7.01 48.44
N VAL A 968 -12.64 -6.71 47.56
CA VAL A 968 -11.47 -5.84 47.86
C VAL A 968 -10.55 -5.63 46.61
N SER A 969 -10.29 -4.35 46.32
CA SER A 969 -9.17 -3.68 45.59
C SER A 969 -8.41 -4.30 44.38
N LYS A 970 -8.15 -3.44 43.38
CA LYS A 970 -6.77 -2.96 43.11
C LYS A 970 -6.70 -1.64 42.31
N VAL A 971 -5.90 -0.70 42.86
CA VAL A 971 -5.21 0.45 42.24
C VAL A 971 -6.00 1.42 41.34
N GLN A 972 -6.14 2.64 41.85
CA GLN A 972 -6.26 3.88 41.09
C GLN A 972 -4.93 4.65 41.19
N ILE A 973 -4.64 5.50 40.20
CA ILE A 973 -3.47 6.41 40.18
C ILE A 973 -3.67 7.48 41.27
N GLY A 974 -2.58 8.13 41.73
CA GLY A 974 -2.69 9.36 42.53
C GLY A 974 -3.54 10.44 41.84
N LEU A 975 -4.02 11.45 42.55
CA LEU A 975 -3.63 11.92 43.88
C LEU A 975 -4.15 11.08 45.05
#